data_AF-A0A1S2IZG5-F1
#
_entry.id   AF-A0A1S2IZG5-F1
#
_cell.length_a   1.000
_cell.length_b   1.000
_cell.length_c   1.000
_cell.angle_alpha   90.00
_cell.angle_beta   90.00
_cell.angle_gamma   90.00
#
_symmetry.space_group_name_H-M   'P 1'
#
loop_
_entity.id
_entity.type
_entity.pdbx_description
1 polymer ?
#
loop_
_entity_poly.entity_id
_entity_poly.type
_entity_poly.pdbx_seq_one_letter_code
_entity_poly.pdbx_strand_id
1 'polypeptide(L)'
;MKKVLAIAASVLAVASVLVGLQITAPSADQPSASALSGSTFNAGNIISDANFYDGNAMSATAVQAFLDTQIGACASSSCLNVGRFSMNSRGSDPMCSALSGGTSLSAAVIITRVATACGISPKVIMVTLQKEQTLINGGVARNPSAARLERAMGYACPDNVGGHCDPAYAGVGNQIYWSAWQWKRYGNPAGTSNYFTWFNPGGNRAIQYNVPVSCGTKSVPVQNKATAALYYYTPYTPNTAALSNLYGTGDSCSAYGNRNFWRLYTDWFGSTTGATTTAKGNLDAVTATYNAITVSGWALDTTTTASTRVVVTVAGASTSIAANATRADVGSAYGLGSKHGFSRTISAHSGTQQVCVVAKSANGKTSADLGCKTVTIADGSPFGTLDSATANQGGTLSVRGWAIDPETASSIGVRVYVDGKYVTRVAANQARSDVAAAYPKSGAAHGYATTFAATAGSHQICVRGVNVKAGSDKQVGSCKRLTVAGSNPVGAITAIATTSSSIRVQGWAIDGDRLDPIAVWVSIDGQRHGIMADRARQSVATTYPAWGASHGFSGTWKASIGKHEVCVTARNVGAGTGDVSVGCKTVAVTNARPIGSLDAVKGVSGGVQVSGWALDQDTPAVSIPVDVYVDSVGKRVTATRARVDVGSAHAGAGDLHGYSLKLPAKAGSHKVCAYAIDSQDGPNATLGCTTVTTPK
;
A
#
# COMPACT_ATOMS: atom_id res chain seq x y z
N MET A 1 36.22 -34.05 19.69
CA MET A 1 36.43 -35.03 18.60
C MET A 1 35.94 -36.39 19.11
N LYS A 2 34.82 -36.90 18.57
CA LYS A 2 34.63 -38.22 17.91
C LYS A 2 35.11 -39.44 18.73
N LYS A 3 34.41 -40.56 18.92
CA LYS A 3 33.12 -41.15 18.48
C LYS A 3 32.96 -42.46 19.34
N VAL A 4 31.82 -42.78 19.95
CA VAL A 4 30.71 -43.67 19.48
C VAL A 4 31.07 -45.16 19.38
N LEU A 5 30.37 -46.06 20.12
CA LEU A 5 29.32 -46.98 19.59
C LEU A 5 28.67 -47.88 20.67
N ALA A 6 27.40 -48.20 20.42
CA ALA A 6 26.48 -49.00 21.21
C ALA A 6 26.34 -50.44 20.66
N ILE A 7 25.64 -51.33 21.38
CA ILE A 7 24.43 -52.07 20.98
C ILE A 7 24.17 -53.23 21.97
N ALA A 8 22.93 -53.35 22.43
CA ALA A 8 22.41 -54.51 23.16
C ALA A 8 21.19 -55.08 22.42
N ALA A 9 21.02 -56.39 22.52
CA ALA A 9 20.15 -57.22 21.69
C ALA A 9 18.84 -57.64 22.38
N SER A 10 17.81 -57.83 21.55
CA SER A 10 16.78 -58.90 21.55
C SER A 10 15.91 -59.16 22.78
N VAL A 11 14.57 -59.08 22.63
CA VAL A 11 13.61 -60.10 23.15
C VAL A 11 12.37 -60.23 22.24
N LEU A 12 11.95 -61.50 22.15
CA LEU A 12 10.90 -62.21 21.43
C LEU A 12 9.50 -61.59 21.27
N ALA A 13 8.85 -62.03 20.19
CA ALA A 13 7.41 -62.02 19.96
C ALA A 13 6.67 -63.13 20.73
N VAL A 14 5.47 -62.84 21.23
CA VAL A 14 4.35 -63.80 21.34
C VAL A 14 3.05 -63.04 21.06
N ALA A 15 2.39 -63.41 19.96
CA ALA A 15 1.00 -63.07 19.68
C ALA A 15 0.08 -64.04 20.42
N SER A 16 -1.10 -63.59 20.88
CA SER A 16 -2.41 -64.22 20.64
C SER A 16 -3.52 -63.66 21.55
N VAL A 17 -4.73 -63.59 20.98
CA VAL A 17 -6.07 -63.45 21.58
C VAL A 17 -6.56 -62.02 21.84
N LEU A 18 -7.15 -61.45 20.78
CA LEU A 18 -8.13 -60.36 20.84
C LEU A 18 -9.48 -60.91 21.33
N VAL A 19 -9.89 -60.54 22.53
CA VAL A 19 -11.30 -60.49 22.96
C VAL A 19 -11.53 -59.09 23.50
N GLY A 20 -12.47 -58.38 22.88
CA GLY A 20 -12.74 -56.97 23.14
C GLY A 20 -13.25 -56.72 24.55
N LEU A 21 -12.41 -56.06 25.35
CA LEU A 21 -12.82 -55.33 26.54
C LEU A 21 -12.72 -53.84 26.19
N GLN A 22 -13.85 -53.20 25.89
CA GLN A 22 -13.92 -51.75 25.76
C GLN A 22 -13.72 -51.14 27.14
N ILE A 23 -12.47 -50.82 27.47
CA ILE A 23 -12.16 -49.91 28.57
C ILE A 23 -12.51 -48.52 28.03
N THR A 24 -13.68 -48.00 28.41
CA THR A 24 -14.01 -46.59 28.27
C THR A 24 -13.01 -45.81 29.11
N ALA A 25 -11.94 -45.32 28.48
CA ALA A 25 -11.13 -44.27 29.07
C ALA A 25 -12.05 -43.05 29.31
N PRO A 26 -12.03 -42.41 30.49
CA PRO A 26 -12.69 -41.13 30.63
C PRO A 26 -11.97 -40.14 29.72
N SER A 27 -12.64 -39.72 28.64
CA SER A 27 -12.28 -38.56 27.85
C SER A 27 -12.31 -37.35 28.77
N ALA A 28 -11.17 -37.02 29.35
CA ALA A 28 -10.92 -35.73 29.98
C ALA A 28 -10.66 -34.69 28.89
N ASP A 29 -11.63 -34.44 28.02
CA ASP A 29 -11.71 -33.19 27.28
C ASP A 29 -12.37 -32.16 28.20
N GLN A 30 -11.59 -31.71 29.19
CA GLN A 30 -11.82 -30.41 29.81
C GLN A 30 -11.44 -29.35 28.77
N PRO A 31 -12.32 -28.40 28.42
CA PRO A 31 -11.95 -27.29 27.57
C PRO A 31 -10.83 -26.51 28.28
N SER A 32 -9.67 -26.40 27.64
CA SER A 32 -8.62 -25.50 28.07
C SER A 32 -9.20 -24.10 28.22
N ALA A 33 -9.14 -23.54 29.44
CA ALA A 33 -9.35 -22.13 29.67
C ALA A 33 -8.57 -21.34 28.61
N SER A 34 -9.20 -20.37 27.94
CA SER A 34 -8.57 -19.48 26.97
C SER A 34 -7.26 -18.97 27.57
N ALA A 35 -6.13 -19.49 27.09
CA ALA A 35 -4.84 -19.19 27.69
C ALA A 35 -4.61 -17.69 27.55
N LEU A 36 -4.41 -17.03 28.69
CA LEU A 36 -3.95 -15.65 28.74
C LEU A 36 -2.78 -15.50 27.75
N SER A 37 -2.82 -14.51 26.86
CA SER A 37 -1.75 -14.30 25.90
C SER A 37 -0.77 -13.27 26.43
N GLY A 38 0.53 -13.58 26.40
CA GLY A 38 1.59 -12.65 26.77
C GLY A 38 1.58 -11.35 25.97
N SER A 39 0.97 -11.34 24.77
CA SER A 39 0.79 -10.14 23.96
C SER A 39 -0.08 -9.06 24.61
N THR A 40 -0.89 -9.43 25.60
CA THR A 40 -1.76 -8.50 26.35
C THR A 40 -1.07 -7.88 27.57
N PHE A 41 0.16 -8.29 27.90
CA PHE A 41 0.93 -7.69 28.98
C PHE A 41 1.37 -6.26 28.62
N ASN A 42 0.88 -5.28 29.36
CA ASN A 42 1.30 -3.90 29.23
C ASN A 42 2.34 -3.55 30.30
N ALA A 43 3.61 -3.43 29.91
CA ALA A 43 4.70 -3.09 30.81
C ALA A 43 4.53 -1.71 31.49
N GLY A 44 3.82 -0.77 30.86
CA GLY A 44 3.56 0.56 31.39
C GLY A 44 2.35 0.66 32.32
N ASN A 45 1.46 -0.34 32.30
CA ASN A 45 0.25 -0.42 33.10
C ASN A 45 -0.02 -1.89 33.46
N ILE A 46 0.80 -2.43 34.35
CA ILE A 46 0.73 -3.84 34.79
C ILE A 46 -0.61 -4.07 35.51
N ILE A 47 -1.03 -3.10 36.30
CA ILE A 47 -2.31 -3.01 37.01
C ILE A 47 -2.69 -1.55 37.20
N SER A 48 -3.99 -1.24 37.17
CA SER A 48 -4.47 0.12 37.39
C SER A 48 -4.37 0.53 38.87
N ASP A 49 -4.23 1.84 39.13
CA ASP A 49 -4.28 2.38 40.50
C ASP A 49 -5.60 2.01 41.20
N ALA A 50 -6.71 2.00 40.46
CA ALA A 50 -8.03 1.61 40.97
C ALA A 50 -8.04 0.16 41.50
N ASN A 51 -7.45 -0.79 40.76
CA ASN A 51 -7.43 -2.19 41.18
C ASN A 51 -6.36 -2.48 42.25
N PHE A 52 -5.27 -1.72 42.28
CA PHE A 52 -4.18 -1.94 43.23
C PHE A 52 -4.45 -1.33 44.61
N TYR A 53 -4.98 -0.11 44.65
CA TYR A 53 -5.20 0.66 45.88
C TYR A 53 -6.65 0.56 46.43
N ASP A 54 -7.46 -0.36 45.93
CA ASP A 54 -8.79 -0.66 46.48
C ASP A 54 -8.67 -1.54 47.74
N GLY A 55 -8.37 -0.91 48.88
CA GLY A 55 -8.27 -1.58 50.19
C GLY A 55 -9.53 -2.30 50.66
N ASN A 56 -10.68 -2.07 50.01
CA ASN A 56 -11.96 -2.68 50.35
C ASN A 56 -12.42 -3.71 49.29
N ALA A 57 -11.55 -4.11 48.34
CA ALA A 57 -11.92 -4.97 47.22
C ALA A 57 -12.48 -6.35 47.62
N MET A 58 -12.22 -6.81 48.85
CA MET A 58 -12.74 -8.07 49.41
C MET A 58 -12.95 -7.96 50.92
N SER A 59 -14.05 -8.54 51.42
CA SER A 59 -14.29 -8.72 52.86
C SER A 59 -13.48 -9.87 53.43
N ALA A 60 -13.36 -9.95 54.77
CA ALA A 60 -12.64 -11.04 55.43
C ALA A 60 -13.22 -12.41 55.08
N THR A 61 -14.55 -12.52 54.98
CA THR A 61 -15.24 -13.74 54.54
C THR A 61 -14.91 -14.11 53.10
N ALA A 62 -14.87 -13.14 52.19
CA ALA A 62 -14.51 -13.40 50.79
C ALA A 62 -13.04 -13.82 50.63
N VAL A 63 -12.13 -13.22 51.41
CA VAL A 63 -10.71 -13.63 51.46
C VAL A 63 -10.60 -15.04 52.01
N GLN A 64 -11.30 -15.36 53.10
CA GLN A 64 -11.29 -16.70 53.69
C GLN A 64 -11.78 -17.76 52.69
N ALA A 65 -12.93 -17.52 52.05
CA ALA A 65 -13.47 -18.44 51.04
C ALA A 65 -12.52 -18.65 49.84
N PHE A 66 -11.83 -17.59 49.42
CA PHE A 66 -10.82 -17.69 48.38
C PHE A 66 -9.62 -18.54 48.82
N LEU A 67 -9.10 -18.33 50.05
CA LEU A 67 -8.01 -19.12 50.60
C LEU A 67 -8.40 -20.61 50.74
N ASP A 68 -9.60 -20.89 51.25
CA ASP A 68 -10.12 -22.25 51.36
C ASP A 68 -10.18 -22.95 50.00
N THR A 69 -10.62 -22.24 48.97
CA THR A 69 -10.70 -22.76 47.60
C THR A 69 -9.32 -23.00 46.99
N GLN A 70 -8.40 -22.03 47.12
CA GLN A 70 -7.09 -22.10 46.46
C GLN A 70 -6.12 -23.09 47.13
N ILE A 71 -6.16 -23.17 48.46
CA ILE A 71 -5.30 -24.08 49.24
C ILE A 71 -5.92 -25.48 49.27
N GLY A 72 -7.23 -25.56 49.50
CA GLY A 72 -7.95 -26.81 49.76
C GLY A 72 -7.62 -27.38 51.13
N ALA A 73 -7.53 -28.71 51.21
CA ALA A 73 -7.17 -29.40 52.45
C ALA A 73 -5.73 -29.05 52.88
N CYS A 74 -5.60 -28.48 54.08
CA CYS A 74 -4.31 -28.24 54.70
C CYS A 74 -3.74 -29.55 55.27
N ALA A 75 -2.47 -29.83 55.02
CA ALA A 75 -1.76 -31.00 55.54
C ALA A 75 -1.01 -30.71 56.86
N SER A 76 -1.16 -29.51 57.41
CA SER A 76 -0.61 -29.09 58.71
C SER A 76 -1.57 -28.13 59.42
N SER A 77 -1.11 -27.42 60.45
CA SER A 77 -1.84 -26.30 61.08
C SER A 77 -1.37 -24.93 60.59
N SER A 78 -0.44 -24.89 59.64
CA SER A 78 0.29 -23.67 59.27
C SER A 78 -0.12 -23.05 57.92
N CYS A 79 -1.05 -23.68 57.18
CA CYS A 79 -1.57 -23.10 55.93
C CYS A 79 -2.34 -21.81 56.19
N LEU A 80 -2.35 -20.89 55.23
CA LEU A 80 -2.98 -19.58 55.43
C LEU A 80 -4.51 -19.65 55.65
N ASN A 81 -5.19 -20.69 55.16
CA ASN A 81 -6.63 -20.84 55.34
C ASN A 81 -7.04 -21.31 56.75
N VAL A 82 -6.19 -22.08 57.46
CA VAL A 82 -6.52 -22.64 58.79
C VAL A 82 -5.62 -22.12 59.92
N GLY A 83 -4.44 -21.62 59.59
CA GLY A 83 -3.43 -21.22 60.55
C GLY A 83 -3.76 -19.94 61.32
N ARG A 84 -3.13 -19.80 62.49
CA ARG A 84 -3.23 -18.62 63.36
C ARG A 84 -1.88 -17.93 63.44
N PHE A 85 -1.88 -16.63 63.23
CA PHE A 85 -0.68 -15.81 63.13
C PHE A 85 -0.77 -14.58 64.03
N SER A 86 0.40 -14.05 64.39
CA SER A 86 0.52 -12.80 65.12
C SER A 86 0.75 -11.62 64.17
N MET A 87 0.28 -10.44 64.58
CA MET A 87 0.54 -9.15 63.94
C MET A 87 0.61 -8.08 65.02
N ASN A 88 1.60 -7.19 64.95
CA ASN A 88 1.77 -6.11 65.92
C ASN A 88 0.73 -4.99 65.70
N SER A 89 0.25 -4.38 66.78
CA SER A 89 -0.53 -3.13 66.70
C SER A 89 0.36 -1.97 66.27
N ARG A 90 -0.18 -1.04 65.49
CA ARG A 90 0.57 0.09 64.94
C ARG A 90 -0.25 1.38 64.96
N GLY A 91 0.42 2.48 65.25
CA GLY A 91 -0.15 3.83 65.14
C GLY A 91 -0.32 4.24 63.67
N SER A 92 -1.05 5.33 63.46
CA SER A 92 -1.21 5.91 62.13
C SER A 92 0.05 6.64 61.69
N ASP A 93 0.38 6.55 60.41
CA ASP A 93 1.42 7.34 59.75
C ASP A 93 0.96 7.72 58.32
N PRO A 94 1.79 8.41 57.50
CA PRO A 94 1.42 8.77 56.13
C PRO A 94 1.16 7.60 55.15
N MET A 95 1.57 6.38 55.49
CA MET A 95 1.42 5.19 54.64
C MET A 95 0.14 4.42 55.00
N CYS A 96 -0.12 4.22 56.30
CA CYS A 96 -1.25 3.42 56.79
C CYS A 96 -1.92 4.09 58.00
N SER A 97 -3.24 3.94 58.11
CA SER A 97 -3.97 4.29 59.32
C SER A 97 -3.60 3.36 60.47
N ALA A 98 -3.93 3.78 61.70
CA ALA A 98 -3.75 2.92 62.88
C ALA A 98 -4.48 1.58 62.71
N LEU A 99 -3.87 0.50 63.20
CA LEU A 99 -4.46 -0.84 63.15
C LEU A 99 -4.14 -1.63 64.41
N SER A 100 -5.12 -2.41 64.84
CA SER A 100 -4.98 -3.31 65.99
C SER A 100 -4.43 -4.67 65.57
N GLY A 101 -3.34 -5.06 66.22
CA GLY A 101 -2.73 -6.37 66.11
C GLY A 101 -3.50 -7.47 66.84
N GLY A 102 -2.80 -8.58 67.07
CA GLY A 102 -3.30 -9.74 67.81
C GLY A 102 -2.32 -10.91 67.71
N THR A 103 -2.36 -11.83 68.67
CA THR A 103 -1.44 -12.99 68.73
C THR A 103 -2.00 -14.26 68.09
N SER A 104 -3.30 -14.31 67.85
CA SER A 104 -3.97 -15.42 67.18
C SER A 104 -5.03 -14.86 66.23
N LEU A 105 -4.65 -14.59 64.99
CA LEU A 105 -5.53 -14.09 63.91
C LEU A 105 -5.48 -15.03 62.71
N SER A 106 -6.59 -15.18 61.97
CA SER A 106 -6.54 -15.86 60.67
C SER A 106 -5.85 -14.97 59.63
N ALA A 107 -5.28 -15.58 58.59
CA ALA A 107 -4.67 -14.81 57.50
C ALA A 107 -5.70 -13.89 56.83
N ALA A 108 -6.95 -14.33 56.68
CA ALA A 108 -8.01 -13.51 56.11
C ALA A 108 -8.22 -12.20 56.89
N VAL A 109 -8.26 -12.27 58.23
CA VAL A 109 -8.39 -11.09 59.09
C VAL A 109 -7.17 -10.17 58.96
N ILE A 110 -5.95 -10.73 58.98
CA ILE A 110 -4.71 -9.96 58.82
C ILE A 110 -4.72 -9.23 57.47
N ILE A 111 -4.97 -9.95 56.37
CA ILE A 111 -5.00 -9.40 55.02
C ILE A 111 -5.99 -8.24 54.95
N THR A 112 -7.23 -8.41 55.44
CA THR A 112 -8.23 -7.34 55.34
C THR A 112 -7.95 -6.16 56.25
N ARG A 113 -7.41 -6.38 57.47
CA ARG A 113 -7.05 -5.27 58.36
C ARG A 113 -5.94 -4.42 57.77
N VAL A 114 -4.90 -5.06 57.23
CA VAL A 114 -3.80 -4.35 56.56
C VAL A 114 -4.28 -3.69 55.27
N ALA A 115 -5.11 -4.37 54.47
CA ALA A 115 -5.68 -3.84 53.25
C ALA A 115 -6.45 -2.54 53.48
N THR A 116 -7.35 -2.54 54.47
CA THR A 116 -8.12 -1.35 54.85
C THR A 116 -7.21 -0.27 55.42
N ALA A 117 -6.27 -0.62 56.31
CA ALA A 117 -5.42 0.37 56.97
C ALA A 117 -4.46 1.08 55.99
N CYS A 118 -3.86 0.35 55.05
CA CYS A 118 -2.91 0.90 54.09
C CYS A 118 -3.55 1.33 52.77
N GLY A 119 -4.80 0.95 52.50
CA GLY A 119 -5.45 1.15 51.20
C GLY A 119 -4.78 0.36 50.09
N ILE A 120 -4.53 -0.94 50.32
CA ILE A 120 -3.95 -1.88 49.36
C ILE A 120 -4.92 -3.03 49.17
N SER A 121 -5.18 -3.42 47.92
CA SER A 121 -6.17 -4.45 47.64
C SER A 121 -5.83 -5.81 48.26
N PRO A 122 -6.79 -6.50 48.93
CA PRO A 122 -6.62 -7.88 49.37
C PRO A 122 -6.19 -8.82 48.23
N LYS A 123 -6.65 -8.55 47.00
CA LYS A 123 -6.27 -9.31 45.78
C LYS A 123 -4.78 -9.19 45.47
N VAL A 124 -4.22 -7.98 45.60
CA VAL A 124 -2.79 -7.71 45.42
C VAL A 124 -1.97 -8.44 46.48
N ILE A 125 -2.40 -8.38 47.74
CA ILE A 125 -1.71 -9.06 48.86
C ILE A 125 -1.65 -10.57 48.60
N MET A 126 -2.77 -11.20 48.22
CA MET A 126 -2.81 -12.63 47.93
C MET A 126 -1.95 -13.02 46.72
N VAL A 127 -2.01 -12.26 45.63
CA VAL A 127 -1.14 -12.51 44.46
C VAL A 127 0.33 -12.44 44.85
N THR A 128 0.72 -11.49 45.69
CA THR A 128 2.10 -11.36 46.14
C THR A 128 2.50 -12.51 47.08
N LEU A 129 1.67 -12.92 48.03
CA LEU A 129 1.93 -14.10 48.88
C LEU A 129 2.20 -15.37 48.05
N GLN A 130 1.50 -15.51 46.92
CA GLN A 130 1.76 -16.60 45.99
C GLN A 130 3.05 -16.41 45.21
N LYS A 131 3.25 -15.23 44.64
CA LYS A 131 4.42 -14.92 43.83
C LYS A 131 5.72 -15.08 44.62
N GLU A 132 5.74 -14.66 45.87
CA GLU A 132 6.96 -14.60 46.69
C GLU A 132 7.26 -15.94 47.38
N GLN A 133 6.25 -16.61 47.94
CA GLN A 133 6.48 -17.83 48.74
C GLN A 133 5.57 -19.01 48.39
N THR A 134 4.74 -18.92 47.34
CA THR A 134 3.82 -20.00 46.92
C THR A 134 2.83 -20.39 48.05
N LEU A 135 2.32 -19.41 48.78
CA LEU A 135 1.51 -19.63 50.00
C LEU A 135 -0.01 -19.71 49.77
N ILE A 136 -0.50 -19.56 48.55
CA ILE A 136 -1.95 -19.54 48.24
C ILE A 136 -2.40 -20.78 47.48
N ASN A 137 -1.59 -21.29 46.55
CA ASN A 137 -1.95 -22.42 45.69
C ASN A 137 -0.73 -23.31 45.39
N GLY A 138 -0.95 -24.62 45.39
CA GLY A 138 0.07 -25.66 45.15
C GLY A 138 0.49 -26.41 46.42
N GLY A 139 1.41 -27.37 46.27
CA GLY A 139 1.84 -28.26 47.36
C GLY A 139 2.47 -27.51 48.55
N VAL A 140 3.21 -26.44 48.29
CA VAL A 140 3.82 -25.58 49.34
C VAL A 140 2.75 -24.92 50.20
N ALA A 141 1.66 -24.43 49.61
CA ALA A 141 0.57 -23.78 50.33
C ALA A 141 -0.16 -24.73 51.30
N ARG A 142 -0.15 -26.04 51.01
CA ARG A 142 -0.78 -27.09 51.84
C ARG A 142 0.09 -27.59 52.98
N ASN A 143 1.39 -27.29 52.98
CA ASN A 143 2.29 -27.61 54.09
C ASN A 143 3.48 -26.62 54.13
N PRO A 144 3.24 -25.34 54.42
CA PRO A 144 4.30 -24.34 54.38
C PRO A 144 5.25 -24.50 55.57
N SER A 145 6.55 -24.41 55.33
CA SER A 145 7.54 -24.43 56.41
C SER A 145 7.54 -23.12 57.20
N ALA A 146 7.97 -23.18 58.46
CA ALA A 146 8.13 -21.98 59.29
C ALA A 146 8.97 -20.89 58.60
N ALA A 147 10.08 -21.29 57.97
CA ALA A 147 10.94 -20.37 57.23
C ALA A 147 10.24 -19.68 56.06
N ARG A 148 9.28 -20.31 55.38
CA ARG A 148 8.47 -19.68 54.31
C ARG A 148 7.47 -18.67 54.88
N LEU A 149 6.84 -19.00 56.00
CA LEU A 149 5.88 -18.13 56.69
C LEU A 149 6.55 -16.92 57.33
N GLU A 150 7.79 -17.08 57.79
CA GLU A 150 8.62 -16.01 58.32
C GLU A 150 8.88 -14.92 57.28
N ARG A 151 9.11 -15.33 56.03
CA ARG A 151 9.40 -14.46 54.87
C ARG A 151 8.24 -14.34 53.90
N ALA A 152 7.00 -14.44 54.37
CA ALA A 152 5.80 -14.63 53.55
C ALA A 152 5.69 -13.74 52.30
N MET A 153 6.26 -12.52 52.34
CA MET A 153 6.30 -11.61 51.19
C MET A 153 7.73 -11.17 50.81
N GLY A 154 8.77 -11.57 51.55
CA GLY A 154 10.16 -11.23 51.25
C GLY A 154 10.59 -9.83 51.69
N TYR A 155 9.79 -9.12 52.49
CA TYR A 155 10.17 -7.80 52.98
C TYR A 155 11.28 -7.88 54.03
N ALA A 156 12.37 -7.14 53.82
CA ALA A 156 13.55 -7.12 54.70
C ALA A 156 14.16 -8.52 54.95
N CYS A 157 14.16 -9.37 53.92
CA CYS A 157 14.78 -10.69 53.93
C CYS A 157 15.84 -10.78 52.82
N PRO A 158 17.02 -10.16 53.01
CA PRO A 158 17.99 -10.03 51.93
C PRO A 158 18.70 -11.37 51.64
N ASP A 159 18.94 -11.65 50.36
CA ASP A 159 19.49 -12.94 49.91
C ASP A 159 20.95 -13.15 50.40
N ASN A 160 21.69 -12.07 50.65
CA ASN A 160 23.11 -12.10 51.02
C ASN A 160 23.39 -12.54 52.47
N VAL A 161 22.36 -12.70 53.31
CA VAL A 161 22.48 -13.22 54.69
C VAL A 161 21.84 -14.60 54.84
N GLY A 162 21.82 -15.40 53.77
CA GLY A 162 21.21 -16.73 53.77
C GLY A 162 19.67 -16.69 53.75
N GLY A 163 19.07 -15.55 53.42
CA GLY A 163 17.61 -15.39 53.32
C GLY A 163 16.89 -15.28 54.66
N HIS A 164 17.60 -15.00 55.75
CA HIS A 164 17.01 -14.65 57.04
C HIS A 164 16.38 -13.25 56.98
N CYS A 165 15.16 -13.13 57.49
CA CYS A 165 14.51 -11.83 57.64
C CYS A 165 15.05 -11.12 58.87
N ASP A 166 15.08 -9.79 58.82
CA ASP A 166 15.21 -9.02 60.05
C ASP A 166 14.06 -9.40 61.01
N PRO A 167 14.35 -9.83 62.25
CA PRO A 167 13.34 -10.32 63.19
C PRO A 167 12.19 -9.33 63.47
N ALA A 168 12.40 -8.03 63.29
CA ALA A 168 11.36 -7.01 63.47
C ALA A 168 10.27 -7.05 62.37
N TYR A 169 10.54 -7.74 61.27
CA TYR A 169 9.68 -7.83 60.09
C TYR A 169 9.22 -9.26 59.81
N ALA A 170 9.79 -10.24 60.51
CA ALA A 170 9.51 -11.66 60.38
C ALA A 170 8.05 -12.03 60.77
N GLY A 171 7.52 -13.04 60.06
CA GLY A 171 6.21 -13.64 60.31
C GLY A 171 5.09 -13.09 59.43
N VAL A 172 4.08 -13.93 59.16
CA VAL A 172 2.98 -13.65 58.21
C VAL A 172 2.35 -12.26 58.40
N GLY A 173 1.98 -11.90 59.64
CA GLY A 173 1.35 -10.60 59.90
C GLY A 173 2.26 -9.41 59.64
N ASN A 174 3.52 -9.47 60.06
CA ASN A 174 4.47 -8.38 59.86
C ASN A 174 4.91 -8.26 58.40
N GLN A 175 5.11 -9.38 57.71
CA GLN A 175 5.42 -9.40 56.28
C GLN A 175 4.30 -8.78 55.45
N ILE A 176 3.04 -9.10 55.76
CA ILE A 176 1.87 -8.50 55.09
C ILE A 176 1.81 -6.99 55.36
N TYR A 177 1.93 -6.57 56.62
CA TYR A 177 1.90 -5.15 56.97
C TYR A 177 3.01 -4.37 56.28
N TRP A 178 4.27 -4.79 56.44
CA TRP A 178 5.40 -3.98 55.98
C TRP A 178 5.53 -3.94 54.46
N SER A 179 5.11 -5.00 53.76
CA SER A 179 5.01 -4.97 52.29
C SER A 179 3.94 -3.97 51.84
N ALA A 180 2.76 -3.96 52.48
CA ALA A 180 1.70 -3.00 52.18
C ALA A 180 2.12 -1.55 52.47
N TRP A 181 2.74 -1.33 53.62
CA TRP A 181 3.33 -0.06 54.00
C TRP A 181 4.36 0.41 52.98
N GLN A 182 5.24 -0.48 52.51
CA GLN A 182 6.29 -0.16 51.55
C GLN A 182 5.72 0.23 50.18
N TRP A 183 4.66 -0.43 49.70
CA TRP A 183 3.98 -0.03 48.46
C TRP A 183 3.38 1.38 48.55
N LYS A 184 2.91 1.78 49.73
CA LYS A 184 2.47 3.16 49.98
C LYS A 184 3.64 4.11 49.99
N ARG A 185 4.73 3.72 50.66
CA ARG A 185 5.96 4.52 50.74
C ARG A 185 6.57 4.80 49.35
N TYR A 186 6.50 3.85 48.41
CA TYR A 186 6.95 4.05 47.02
C TYR A 186 6.23 5.18 46.29
N GLY A 187 5.02 5.53 46.71
CA GLY A 187 4.26 6.65 46.15
C GLY A 187 4.71 8.03 46.63
N ASN A 188 5.74 8.12 47.49
CA ASN A 188 6.19 9.34 48.19
C ASN A 188 5.01 10.16 48.76
N PRO A 189 4.21 9.58 49.69
CA PRO A 189 3.07 10.29 50.26
C PRO A 189 3.52 11.59 50.95
N ALA A 190 2.62 12.57 51.00
CA ALA A 190 2.89 13.87 51.61
C ALA A 190 3.39 13.70 53.06
N GLY A 191 4.38 14.51 53.46
CA GLY A 191 5.04 14.39 54.76
C GLY A 191 6.18 13.36 54.81
N THR A 192 6.54 12.74 53.68
CA THR A 192 7.72 11.85 53.57
C THR A 192 8.75 12.38 52.58
N SER A 193 9.97 11.85 52.62
CA SER A 193 11.02 12.24 51.67
C SER A 193 10.70 11.77 50.24
N ASN A 194 11.04 12.59 49.24
CA ASN A 194 10.87 12.27 47.83
C ASN A 194 12.01 11.37 47.31
N TYR A 195 12.10 10.16 47.86
CA TYR A 195 13.19 9.23 47.57
C TYR A 195 12.93 8.40 46.30
N PHE A 196 11.71 7.87 46.14
CA PHE A 196 11.38 6.95 45.05
C PHE A 196 11.07 7.68 43.75
N THR A 197 12.11 8.02 42.97
CA THR A 197 11.96 8.81 41.73
C THR A 197 12.31 8.04 40.46
N TRP A 198 13.07 6.94 40.53
CA TRP A 198 13.56 6.19 39.36
C TRP A 198 12.50 5.48 38.48
N PHE A 199 11.33 5.13 39.01
CA PHE A 199 10.21 4.52 38.26
C PHE A 199 8.93 5.36 38.35
N ASN A 200 9.04 6.66 38.69
CA ASN A 200 7.88 7.52 38.84
C ASN A 200 7.03 7.60 37.54
N PRO A 201 5.69 7.71 37.65
CA PRO A 201 4.82 7.80 36.49
C PRO A 201 5.06 9.03 35.61
N GLY A 202 4.57 8.99 34.37
CA GLY A 202 4.53 10.16 33.47
C GLY A 202 5.74 10.29 32.54
N GLY A 203 6.53 9.24 32.36
CA GLY A 203 7.56 9.21 31.32
C GLY A 203 8.14 7.83 31.06
N ASN A 204 9.03 7.76 30.07
CA ASN A 204 9.75 6.54 29.73
C ASN A 204 10.84 6.23 30.76
N ARG A 205 10.89 4.99 31.23
CA ARG A 205 11.91 4.48 32.16
C ARG A 205 12.59 3.29 31.52
N ALA A 206 13.92 3.24 31.59
CA ALA A 206 14.69 2.09 31.14
C ALA A 206 14.65 1.02 32.24
N ILE A 207 13.87 -0.04 32.02
CA ILE A 207 13.68 -1.12 32.99
C ILE A 207 14.41 -2.37 32.50
N GLN A 208 15.24 -2.96 33.35
CA GLN A 208 16.04 -4.14 32.99
C GLN A 208 15.15 -5.36 32.74
N TYR A 209 15.61 -6.27 31.86
CA TYR A 209 14.93 -7.55 31.64
C TYR A 209 15.26 -8.59 32.72
N ASN A 210 16.46 -8.56 33.30
CA ASN A 210 16.91 -9.45 34.36
C ASN A 210 18.13 -8.83 35.09
N VAL A 211 18.62 -9.48 36.16
CA VAL A 211 19.78 -9.04 36.98
C VAL A 211 21.03 -8.77 36.13
N PRO A 212 21.43 -9.64 35.18
CA PRO A 212 22.61 -9.37 34.36
C PRO A 212 22.34 -8.19 33.41
N VAL A 213 23.17 -7.16 33.49
CA VAL A 213 23.06 -5.96 32.62
C VAL A 213 23.17 -6.29 31.13
N SER A 214 23.81 -7.42 30.78
CA SER A 214 23.90 -7.94 29.41
C SER A 214 22.55 -8.31 28.80
N CYS A 215 21.51 -8.53 29.63
CA CYS A 215 20.15 -8.76 29.16
C CYS A 215 19.46 -7.50 28.63
N GLY A 216 20.03 -6.31 28.88
CA GLY A 216 19.52 -5.04 28.38
C GLY A 216 18.29 -4.52 29.12
N THR A 217 17.71 -3.46 28.57
CA THR A 217 16.54 -2.77 29.13
C THR A 217 15.42 -2.62 28.09
N LYS A 218 14.21 -2.41 28.59
CA LYS A 218 13.05 -1.97 27.81
C LYS A 218 12.74 -0.52 28.18
N SER A 219 12.49 0.32 27.19
CA SER A 219 11.89 1.63 27.41
C SER A 219 10.41 1.43 27.74
N VAL A 220 10.02 1.72 28.98
CA VAL A 220 8.66 1.51 29.48
C VAL A 220 8.01 2.86 29.82
N PRO A 221 6.89 3.24 29.18
CA PRO A 221 6.12 4.40 29.59
C PRO A 221 5.35 4.06 30.87
N VAL A 222 5.90 4.37 32.06
CA VAL A 222 5.22 4.05 33.32
C VAL A 222 4.03 4.98 33.51
N GLN A 223 2.81 4.41 33.51
CA GLN A 223 1.56 5.17 33.39
C GLN A 223 0.95 5.53 34.74
N ASN A 224 1.18 4.75 35.79
CA ASN A 224 0.50 4.92 37.08
C ASN A 224 1.34 4.48 38.29
N LYS A 225 0.89 4.85 39.49
CA LYS A 225 1.64 4.66 40.75
C LYS A 225 1.74 3.17 41.13
N ALA A 226 0.71 2.38 40.85
CA ALA A 226 0.69 0.95 41.13
C ALA A 226 1.74 0.20 40.31
N THR A 227 1.86 0.50 39.03
CA THR A 227 2.89 -0.06 38.16
C THR A 227 4.28 0.37 38.61
N ALA A 228 4.46 1.62 39.01
CA ALA A 228 5.72 2.09 39.61
C ALA A 228 6.07 1.31 40.89
N ALA A 229 5.10 1.09 41.79
CA ALA A 229 5.29 0.35 43.03
C ALA A 229 5.70 -1.11 42.77
N LEU A 230 5.16 -1.76 41.74
CA LEU A 230 5.57 -3.11 41.33
C LEU A 230 7.01 -3.15 40.80
N TYR A 231 7.45 -2.13 40.05
CA TYR A 231 8.86 -2.05 39.63
C TYR A 231 9.81 -1.73 40.78
N TYR A 232 9.41 -0.94 41.77
CA TYR A 232 10.21 -0.77 42.98
C TYR A 232 10.32 -2.06 43.79
N TYR A 233 9.26 -2.85 43.84
CA TYR A 233 9.25 -4.13 44.53
C TYR A 233 10.01 -5.23 43.78
N THR A 234 9.92 -5.24 42.45
CA THR A 234 10.60 -6.21 41.58
C THR A 234 11.06 -5.51 40.30
N PRO A 235 12.33 -5.06 40.22
CA PRO A 235 12.79 -4.08 39.23
C PRO A 235 13.10 -4.66 37.85
N TYR A 236 12.28 -5.62 37.39
CA TYR A 236 12.45 -6.29 36.10
C TYR A 236 11.15 -6.36 35.32
N THR A 237 11.23 -6.10 34.01
CA THR A 237 10.14 -6.29 33.06
C THR A 237 10.36 -7.59 32.28
N PRO A 238 9.33 -8.40 31.99
CA PRO A 238 9.52 -9.65 31.27
C PRO A 238 9.96 -9.40 29.81
N ASN A 239 10.86 -10.26 29.32
CA ASN A 239 11.25 -10.29 27.92
C ASN A 239 10.26 -11.15 27.09
N THR A 240 10.49 -11.21 25.77
CA THR A 240 9.62 -11.96 24.85
C THR A 240 9.53 -13.45 25.19
N ALA A 241 10.63 -14.09 25.60
CA ALA A 241 10.64 -15.50 25.98
C ALA A 241 9.75 -15.76 27.21
N ALA A 242 9.86 -14.91 28.24
CA ALA A 242 9.03 -15.00 29.43
C ALA A 242 7.53 -14.80 29.14
N LEU A 243 7.18 -13.90 28.21
CA LEU A 243 5.79 -13.64 27.79
C LEU A 243 5.23 -14.73 26.85
N SER A 244 6.09 -15.38 26.07
CA SER A 244 5.70 -16.48 25.18
C SER A 244 5.38 -17.77 25.95
N ASN A 245 5.90 -17.91 27.18
CA ASN A 245 5.66 -19.05 28.05
C ASN A 245 5.17 -18.60 29.45
N LEU A 246 3.91 -18.15 29.54
CA LEU A 246 3.37 -17.53 30.76
C LEU A 246 3.36 -18.45 32.00
N TYR A 247 3.14 -19.75 31.80
CA TYR A 247 3.05 -20.74 32.89
C TYR A 247 4.34 -21.55 33.06
N GLY A 248 5.33 -21.35 32.21
CA GLY A 248 6.63 -22.03 32.26
C GLY A 248 7.81 -21.07 32.35
N THR A 249 8.97 -21.59 31.94
CA THR A 249 10.25 -20.88 31.96
C THR A 249 10.56 -20.27 30.59
N GLY A 250 11.23 -19.13 30.59
CA GLY A 250 11.81 -18.51 29.40
C GLY A 250 13.31 -18.82 29.29
N ASP A 251 14.04 -17.92 28.65
CA ASP A 251 15.50 -17.96 28.47
C ASP A 251 16.28 -17.39 29.68
N SER A 252 17.61 -17.29 29.57
CA SER A 252 18.48 -16.76 30.62
C SER A 252 18.23 -15.28 30.97
N CYS A 253 17.55 -14.53 30.11
CA CYS A 253 17.20 -13.13 30.33
C CYS A 253 15.75 -12.92 30.77
N SER A 254 15.06 -14.00 31.12
CA SER A 254 13.68 -13.97 31.56
C SER A 254 13.56 -13.68 33.06
N ALA A 255 12.91 -12.58 33.41
CA ALA A 255 12.42 -12.31 34.76
C ALA A 255 10.92 -12.59 34.89
N TYR A 256 10.52 -13.18 36.02
CA TYR A 256 9.16 -13.71 36.18
C TYR A 256 8.29 -12.91 37.15
N GLY A 257 8.84 -12.01 37.94
CA GLY A 257 8.10 -11.37 39.03
C GLY A 257 6.85 -10.60 38.56
N ASN A 258 7.04 -9.54 37.78
CA ASN A 258 5.93 -8.72 37.29
C ASN A 258 5.03 -9.48 36.30
N ARG A 259 5.60 -10.42 35.52
CA ARG A 259 4.84 -11.35 34.69
C ARG A 259 3.89 -12.20 35.52
N ASN A 260 4.41 -12.86 36.57
CA ASN A 260 3.65 -13.76 37.41
C ASN A 260 2.61 -13.00 38.22
N PHE A 261 2.93 -11.79 38.69
CA PHE A 261 1.94 -10.92 39.33
C PHE A 261 0.75 -10.67 38.40
N TRP A 262 1.01 -10.17 37.20
CA TRP A 262 -0.03 -9.88 36.21
C TRP A 262 -0.84 -11.12 35.83
N ARG A 263 -0.15 -12.25 35.55
CA ARG A 263 -0.79 -13.52 35.21
C ARG A 263 -1.68 -14.02 36.34
N LEU A 264 -1.16 -14.12 37.56
CA LEU A 264 -1.91 -14.63 38.72
C LEU A 264 -3.11 -13.74 39.04
N TYR A 265 -2.95 -12.41 38.98
CA TYR A 265 -4.09 -11.50 39.17
C TYR A 265 -5.15 -11.74 38.10
N THR A 266 -4.74 -11.89 36.84
CA THR A 266 -5.67 -12.14 35.73
C THR A 266 -6.38 -13.48 35.87
N ASP A 267 -5.64 -14.55 36.18
CA ASP A 267 -6.15 -15.91 36.39
C ASP A 267 -7.21 -15.94 37.51
N TRP A 268 -6.99 -15.20 38.60
CA TRP A 268 -7.84 -15.27 39.79
C TRP A 268 -8.97 -14.25 39.82
N PHE A 269 -8.73 -13.04 39.31
CA PHE A 269 -9.60 -11.88 39.54
C PHE A 269 -10.01 -11.15 38.26
N GLY A 270 -9.51 -11.55 37.09
CA GLY A 270 -9.82 -10.92 35.80
C GLY A 270 -8.91 -9.73 35.49
N SER A 271 -9.36 -8.85 34.57
CA SER A 271 -8.52 -7.78 34.03
C SER A 271 -7.82 -6.94 35.11
N THR A 272 -6.52 -6.72 34.95
CA THR A 272 -5.74 -5.86 35.85
C THR A 272 -6.02 -4.37 35.63
N THR A 273 -6.66 -3.97 34.53
CA THR A 273 -6.86 -2.55 34.17
C THR A 273 -8.31 -2.13 33.95
N GLY A 274 -9.26 -3.08 33.86
CA GLY A 274 -10.69 -2.81 33.68
C GLY A 274 -11.46 -2.60 34.99
N ALA A 275 -12.63 -1.96 34.90
CA ALA A 275 -13.62 -1.94 35.98
C ALA A 275 -14.17 -3.36 36.22
N THR A 276 -14.53 -3.67 37.47
CA THR A 276 -15.22 -4.92 37.80
C THR A 276 -16.49 -5.07 36.95
N THR A 277 -16.59 -6.16 36.19
CA THR A 277 -17.68 -6.43 35.24
C THR A 277 -18.29 -7.80 35.54
N THR A 278 -19.61 -7.91 35.35
CA THR A 278 -20.34 -9.18 35.41
C THR A 278 -20.42 -9.85 34.05
N ALA A 279 -20.05 -9.14 32.98
CA ALA A 279 -19.96 -9.72 31.65
C ALA A 279 -18.78 -10.69 31.57
N LYS A 280 -19.00 -11.88 31.01
CA LYS A 280 -17.98 -12.86 30.65
C LYS A 280 -18.23 -13.37 29.24
N GLY A 281 -17.18 -13.88 28.60
CA GLY A 281 -17.31 -14.48 27.28
C GLY A 281 -16.00 -15.00 26.74
N ASN A 282 -16.05 -15.58 25.55
CA ASN A 282 -14.90 -15.95 24.77
C ASN A 282 -15.17 -15.72 23.28
N LEU A 283 -14.15 -15.26 22.56
CA LEU A 283 -14.13 -15.22 21.09
C LEU A 283 -13.50 -16.51 20.56
N ASP A 284 -14.33 -17.45 20.10
CA ASP A 284 -13.85 -18.74 19.63
C ASP A 284 -13.14 -18.58 18.27
N ALA A 285 -13.84 -18.00 17.27
CA ALA A 285 -13.33 -17.90 15.91
C ALA A 285 -13.73 -16.60 15.22
N VAL A 286 -12.84 -16.16 14.32
CA VAL A 286 -13.12 -15.16 13.29
C VAL A 286 -12.63 -15.78 11.99
N THR A 287 -13.54 -16.14 11.09
CA THR A 287 -13.21 -16.70 9.77
C THR A 287 -13.54 -15.68 8.70
N ALA A 288 -12.59 -15.40 7.82
CA ALA A 288 -12.81 -14.50 6.68
C ALA A 288 -13.20 -15.29 5.43
N THR A 289 -14.12 -14.70 4.67
CA THR A 289 -14.55 -15.13 3.34
C THR A 289 -14.48 -13.93 2.38
N TYR A 290 -15.06 -14.02 1.18
CA TYR A 290 -15.12 -12.88 0.27
C TYR A 290 -16.02 -11.78 0.84
N ASN A 291 -15.46 -10.59 1.03
CA ASN A 291 -16.16 -9.39 1.54
C ASN A 291 -16.99 -9.60 2.83
N ALA A 292 -16.65 -10.61 3.63
CA ALA A 292 -17.40 -10.94 4.84
C ALA A 292 -16.53 -11.70 5.85
N ILE A 293 -16.87 -11.54 7.12
CA ILE A 293 -16.33 -12.33 8.23
C ILE A 293 -17.47 -13.08 8.92
N THR A 294 -17.18 -14.25 9.46
CA THR A 294 -18.05 -14.93 10.43
C THR A 294 -17.35 -14.93 11.78
N VAL A 295 -18.04 -14.40 12.79
CA VAL A 295 -17.56 -14.34 14.17
C VAL A 295 -18.39 -15.28 15.02
N SER A 296 -17.74 -16.09 15.86
CA SER A 296 -18.42 -17.03 16.75
C SER A 296 -17.78 -17.08 18.13
N GLY A 297 -18.60 -17.35 19.15
CA GLY A 297 -18.16 -17.39 20.54
C GLY A 297 -19.33 -17.56 21.50
N TRP A 298 -19.11 -17.14 22.75
CA TRP A 298 -20.16 -17.02 23.75
C TRP A 298 -19.97 -15.78 24.61
N ALA A 299 -21.06 -15.27 25.17
CA ALA A 299 -21.06 -14.18 26.14
C ALA A 299 -22.26 -14.31 27.07
N LEU A 300 -22.07 -14.00 28.36
CA LEU A 300 -23.12 -14.00 29.38
C LEU A 300 -22.88 -12.91 30.42
N ASP A 301 -23.88 -12.68 31.27
CA ASP A 301 -23.76 -11.91 32.50
C ASP A 301 -23.87 -12.86 33.69
N THR A 302 -22.88 -12.89 34.57
CA THR A 302 -22.82 -13.85 35.68
C THR A 302 -23.90 -13.66 36.74
N THR A 303 -24.72 -12.61 36.63
CA THR A 303 -25.78 -12.29 37.60
C THR A 303 -27.18 -12.64 37.11
N THR A 304 -27.33 -13.14 35.88
CA THR A 304 -28.65 -13.42 35.30
C THR A 304 -28.62 -14.58 34.31
N THR A 305 -29.76 -15.25 34.15
CA THR A 305 -29.97 -16.29 33.14
C THR A 305 -30.35 -15.72 31.77
N ALA A 306 -30.63 -14.42 31.69
CA ALA A 306 -30.98 -13.76 30.43
C ALA A 306 -29.77 -13.70 29.47
N SER A 307 -30.02 -13.96 28.18
CA SER A 307 -29.00 -13.81 27.14
C SER A 307 -28.55 -12.35 27.02
N THR A 308 -27.26 -12.14 26.77
CA THR A 308 -26.69 -10.79 26.58
C THR A 308 -26.43 -10.47 25.10
N ARG A 309 -25.64 -9.42 24.84
CA ARG A 309 -25.19 -8.99 23.52
C ARG A 309 -23.67 -8.91 23.46
N VAL A 310 -23.14 -9.14 22.26
CA VAL A 310 -21.77 -8.77 21.90
C VAL A 310 -21.79 -7.61 20.91
N VAL A 311 -20.74 -6.80 20.94
CA VAL A 311 -20.45 -5.76 19.96
C VAL A 311 -19.22 -6.19 19.20
N VAL A 312 -19.35 -6.29 17.88
CA VAL A 312 -18.27 -6.68 16.97
C VAL A 312 -17.88 -5.44 16.18
N THR A 313 -16.63 -5.03 16.29
CA THR A 313 -16.08 -3.87 15.58
C THR A 313 -15.13 -4.33 14.48
N VAL A 314 -15.38 -3.89 13.26
CA VAL A 314 -14.55 -4.14 12.07
C VAL A 314 -14.26 -2.80 11.41
N ALA A 315 -12.98 -2.45 11.27
CA ALA A 315 -12.57 -1.17 10.67
C ALA A 315 -13.27 0.08 11.27
N GLY A 316 -13.56 0.04 12.58
CA GLY A 316 -14.29 1.09 13.30
C GLY A 316 -15.81 1.02 13.22
N ALA A 317 -16.39 0.26 12.28
CA ALA A 317 -17.83 0.01 12.21
C ALA A 317 -18.24 -1.07 13.20
N SER A 318 -19.30 -0.82 13.99
CA SER A 318 -19.73 -1.73 15.06
C SER A 318 -21.09 -2.36 14.77
N THR A 319 -21.19 -3.68 14.96
CA THR A 319 -22.43 -4.46 14.83
C THR A 319 -22.75 -5.12 16.18
N SER A 320 -23.97 -4.92 16.69
CA SER A 320 -24.45 -5.63 17.88
C SER A 320 -25.13 -6.95 17.51
N ILE A 321 -24.82 -8.00 18.26
CA ILE A 321 -25.31 -9.37 18.04
C ILE A 321 -25.84 -9.91 19.36
N ALA A 322 -27.00 -10.57 19.34
CA ALA A 322 -27.49 -11.31 20.50
C ALA A 322 -26.64 -12.56 20.74
N ALA A 323 -26.23 -12.78 21.98
CA ALA A 323 -25.58 -14.02 22.40
C ALA A 323 -26.65 -15.00 22.90
N ASN A 324 -27.53 -15.45 22.01
CA ASN A 324 -28.67 -16.31 22.34
C ASN A 324 -28.65 -17.68 21.64
N ALA A 325 -27.56 -18.02 20.95
CA ALA A 325 -27.36 -19.35 20.39
C ALA A 325 -27.09 -20.37 21.51
N THR A 326 -27.35 -21.65 21.23
CA THR A 326 -27.17 -22.72 22.22
C THR A 326 -25.68 -23.05 22.41
N ARG A 327 -25.23 -23.04 23.66
CA ARG A 327 -23.91 -23.46 24.16
C ARG A 327 -24.08 -24.23 25.47
N ALA A 328 -24.28 -25.54 25.36
CA ALA A 328 -24.57 -26.41 26.50
C ALA A 328 -23.39 -26.52 27.48
N ASP A 329 -22.17 -26.45 26.96
CA ASP A 329 -20.92 -26.39 27.72
C ASP A 329 -20.89 -25.17 28.64
N VAL A 330 -21.22 -23.98 28.11
CA VAL A 330 -21.29 -22.74 28.88
C VAL A 330 -22.41 -22.81 29.92
N GLY A 331 -23.58 -23.34 29.54
CA GLY A 331 -24.68 -23.53 30.48
C GLY A 331 -24.32 -24.45 31.66
N SER A 332 -23.58 -25.52 31.40
CA SER A 332 -23.12 -26.46 32.42
C SER A 332 -22.05 -25.85 33.33
N ALA A 333 -21.14 -25.05 32.79
CA ALA A 333 -20.05 -24.42 33.54
C ALA A 333 -20.54 -23.31 34.50
N TYR A 334 -21.60 -22.57 34.13
CA TYR A 334 -22.04 -21.40 34.88
C TYR A 334 -23.41 -21.56 35.55
N GLY A 335 -24.21 -22.58 35.20
CA GLY A 335 -25.55 -22.78 35.77
C GLY A 335 -26.59 -21.72 35.34
N LEU A 336 -26.33 -20.96 34.26
CA LEU A 336 -27.15 -19.82 33.82
C LEU A 336 -27.98 -20.11 32.56
N GLY A 337 -28.22 -21.39 32.24
CA GLY A 337 -28.85 -21.83 30.99
C GLY A 337 -27.89 -21.81 29.79
N SER A 338 -28.31 -22.37 28.65
CA SER A 338 -27.42 -22.60 27.49
C SER A 338 -27.51 -21.54 26.39
N LYS A 339 -28.36 -20.53 26.52
CA LYS A 339 -28.62 -19.53 25.46
C LYS A 339 -27.65 -18.34 25.55
N HIS A 340 -26.35 -18.63 25.45
CA HIS A 340 -25.25 -17.66 25.60
C HIS A 340 -24.24 -17.67 24.44
N GLY A 341 -24.48 -18.43 23.38
CA GLY A 341 -23.62 -18.46 22.19
C GLY A 341 -23.91 -17.33 21.21
N PHE A 342 -22.93 -16.96 20.39
CA PHE A 342 -23.13 -16.12 19.21
C PHE A 342 -22.42 -16.71 17.99
N SER A 343 -23.04 -16.56 16.82
CA SER A 343 -22.42 -16.80 15.51
C SER A 343 -23.09 -15.92 14.47
N ARG A 344 -22.33 -15.11 13.75
CA ARG A 344 -22.91 -14.24 12.71
C ARG A 344 -21.91 -13.91 11.61
N THR A 345 -22.40 -13.89 10.38
CA THR A 345 -21.69 -13.34 9.23
C THR A 345 -21.97 -11.84 9.12
N ILE A 346 -20.90 -11.05 8.97
CA ILE A 346 -20.91 -9.59 8.88
C ILE A 346 -20.18 -9.20 7.59
N SER A 347 -20.81 -8.39 6.76
CA SER A 347 -20.18 -7.80 5.58
C SER A 347 -19.02 -6.91 5.98
N ALA A 348 -17.89 -7.05 5.29
CA ALA A 348 -16.67 -6.33 5.59
C ALA A 348 -15.87 -6.08 4.31
N HIS A 349 -15.19 -4.93 4.23
CA HIS A 349 -14.36 -4.61 3.07
C HIS A 349 -13.16 -5.57 3.00
N SER A 350 -12.77 -5.95 1.79
CA SER A 350 -11.57 -6.76 1.53
C SER A 350 -10.30 -6.09 2.05
N GLY A 351 -9.27 -6.89 2.32
CA GLY A 351 -8.00 -6.46 2.88
C GLY A 351 -7.79 -6.96 4.31
N THR A 352 -6.66 -6.55 4.90
CA THR A 352 -6.33 -6.89 6.29
C THR A 352 -7.12 -6.00 7.24
N GLN A 353 -7.97 -6.62 8.05
CA GLN A 353 -8.86 -5.93 9.01
C GLN A 353 -8.67 -6.50 10.41
N GLN A 354 -8.77 -5.62 11.41
CA GLN A 354 -8.86 -6.03 12.81
C GLN A 354 -10.33 -6.17 13.21
N VAL A 355 -10.67 -7.30 13.79
CA VAL A 355 -12.01 -7.64 14.29
C VAL A 355 -11.93 -7.76 15.80
N CYS A 356 -12.57 -6.84 16.52
CA CYS A 356 -12.62 -6.83 17.98
C CYS A 356 -14.01 -7.18 18.47
N VAL A 357 -14.12 -7.97 19.54
CA VAL A 357 -15.41 -8.40 20.09
C VAL A 357 -15.48 -8.05 21.57
N VAL A 358 -16.57 -7.40 21.98
CA VAL A 358 -16.82 -6.98 23.36
C VAL A 358 -18.15 -7.56 23.83
N ALA A 359 -18.15 -8.28 24.95
CA ALA A 359 -19.37 -8.67 25.65
C ALA A 359 -19.92 -7.51 26.47
N LYS A 360 -21.24 -7.32 26.45
CA LYS A 360 -21.95 -6.39 27.33
C LYS A 360 -22.55 -7.14 28.51
N SER A 361 -22.65 -6.50 29.67
CA SER A 361 -23.51 -7.00 30.75
C SER A 361 -24.98 -6.93 30.32
N ALA A 362 -25.86 -7.71 30.94
CA ALA A 362 -27.28 -7.76 30.57
C ALA A 362 -27.98 -6.40 30.74
N ASN A 363 -27.52 -5.59 31.70
CA ASN A 363 -27.97 -4.21 31.91
C ASN A 363 -27.25 -3.17 31.03
N GLY A 364 -26.27 -3.58 30.22
CA GLY A 364 -25.47 -2.73 29.34
C GLY A 364 -24.48 -1.79 30.02
N LYS A 365 -24.39 -1.78 31.36
CA LYS A 365 -23.59 -0.81 32.13
C LYS A 365 -22.09 -1.13 32.14
N THR A 366 -21.72 -2.39 32.02
CA THR A 366 -20.32 -2.85 32.03
C THR A 366 -20.03 -3.71 30.81
N SER A 367 -18.76 -3.96 30.55
CA SER A 367 -18.31 -4.68 29.36
C SER A 367 -17.07 -5.51 29.66
N ALA A 368 -16.92 -6.61 28.95
CA ALA A 368 -15.72 -7.43 28.95
C ALA A 368 -15.17 -7.51 27.54
N ASP A 369 -13.89 -7.20 27.37
CA ASP A 369 -13.18 -7.41 26.10
C ASP A 369 -12.98 -8.92 25.89
N LEU A 370 -13.47 -9.44 24.76
CA LEU A 370 -13.28 -10.84 24.37
C LEU A 370 -12.07 -11.03 23.44
N GLY A 371 -11.38 -9.94 23.12
CA GLY A 371 -10.18 -9.91 22.29
C GLY A 371 -10.42 -9.45 20.86
N CYS A 372 -9.31 -9.26 20.15
CA CYS A 372 -9.27 -8.91 18.74
C CYS A 372 -8.52 -9.96 17.92
N LYS A 373 -8.98 -10.24 16.70
CA LYS A 373 -8.26 -11.04 15.70
C LYS A 373 -8.04 -10.22 14.42
N THR A 374 -6.82 -10.26 13.90
CA THR A 374 -6.52 -9.72 12.57
C THR A 374 -6.78 -10.79 11.53
N VAL A 375 -7.58 -10.46 10.51
CA VAL A 375 -7.93 -11.36 9.41
C VAL A 375 -7.73 -10.67 8.07
N THR A 376 -7.40 -11.45 7.04
CA THR A 376 -7.31 -10.97 5.66
C THR A 376 -8.57 -11.43 4.91
N ILE A 377 -9.39 -10.47 4.49
CA ILE A 377 -10.65 -10.70 3.78
C ILE A 377 -10.38 -10.61 2.28
N ALA A 378 -10.76 -11.65 1.54
CA ALA A 378 -10.57 -11.67 0.08
C ALA A 378 -11.57 -10.74 -0.62
N ASP A 379 -11.18 -10.15 -1.73
CA ASP A 379 -12.08 -9.39 -2.61
C ASP A 379 -12.84 -10.37 -3.52
N GLY A 380 -14.17 -10.36 -3.40
CA GLY A 380 -15.11 -11.15 -4.20
C GLY A 380 -15.47 -10.50 -5.53
N SER A 381 -15.03 -9.27 -5.76
CA SER A 381 -15.39 -8.54 -6.98
C SER A 381 -14.77 -9.16 -8.24
N PRO A 382 -15.45 -9.14 -9.40
CA PRO A 382 -14.91 -9.67 -10.64
C PRO A 382 -13.57 -9.05 -11.05
N PHE A 383 -12.73 -9.85 -11.67
CA PHE A 383 -11.45 -9.43 -12.25
C PHE A 383 -11.28 -10.00 -13.66
N GLY A 384 -10.37 -9.43 -14.43
CA GLY A 384 -10.16 -9.82 -15.81
C GLY A 384 -9.45 -8.76 -16.62
N THR A 385 -9.51 -8.88 -17.93
CA THR A 385 -8.83 -7.98 -18.88
C THR A 385 -9.76 -7.50 -19.98
N LEU A 386 -9.42 -6.34 -20.54
CA LEU A 386 -9.82 -5.90 -21.87
C LEU A 386 -8.62 -6.10 -22.80
N ASP A 387 -8.56 -7.26 -23.46
CA ASP A 387 -7.41 -7.65 -24.28
C ASP A 387 -7.24 -6.70 -25.47
N SER A 388 -8.31 -6.49 -26.23
CA SER A 388 -8.31 -5.56 -27.37
C SER A 388 -9.63 -4.81 -27.51
N ALA A 389 -9.50 -3.58 -28.00
CA ALA A 389 -10.59 -2.78 -28.52
C ALA A 389 -10.13 -2.20 -29.86
N THR A 390 -10.91 -2.41 -30.92
CA THR A 390 -10.55 -2.03 -32.29
C THR A 390 -11.70 -1.29 -32.94
N ALA A 391 -11.40 -0.15 -33.57
CA ALA A 391 -12.32 0.49 -34.51
C ALA A 391 -12.20 -0.18 -35.88
N ASN A 392 -13.32 -0.62 -36.41
CA ASN A 392 -13.42 -1.29 -37.69
C ASN A 392 -14.06 -0.37 -38.73
N GLN A 393 -14.00 -0.81 -39.99
CA GLN A 393 -14.75 -0.23 -41.10
C GLN A 393 -16.26 -0.13 -40.79
N GLY A 394 -16.90 0.92 -41.31
CA GLY A 394 -18.34 1.15 -41.17
C GLY A 394 -18.78 1.62 -39.78
N GLY A 395 -17.89 2.24 -39.02
CA GLY A 395 -18.23 2.85 -37.73
C GLY A 395 -18.58 1.83 -36.63
N THR A 396 -17.92 0.67 -36.60
CA THR A 396 -18.15 -0.33 -35.55
C THR A 396 -16.93 -0.51 -34.65
N LEU A 397 -17.17 -0.90 -33.40
CA LEU A 397 -16.16 -1.23 -32.40
C LEU A 397 -16.25 -2.70 -32.04
N SER A 398 -15.11 -3.37 -32.04
CA SER A 398 -14.98 -4.74 -31.50
C SER A 398 -14.15 -4.75 -30.24
N VAL A 399 -14.68 -5.37 -29.20
CA VAL A 399 -13.99 -5.58 -27.92
C VAL A 399 -13.91 -7.06 -27.61
N ARG A 400 -12.79 -7.50 -27.03
CA ARG A 400 -12.65 -8.85 -26.48
C ARG A 400 -11.78 -8.85 -25.24
N GLY A 401 -11.99 -9.84 -24.39
CA GLY A 401 -11.25 -10.05 -23.15
C GLY A 401 -11.76 -11.26 -22.41
N TRP A 402 -11.56 -11.28 -21.09
CA TRP A 402 -12.14 -12.28 -20.20
C TRP A 402 -12.47 -11.66 -18.85
N ALA A 403 -13.39 -12.26 -18.11
CA ALA A 403 -13.75 -11.84 -16.76
C ALA A 403 -14.17 -13.04 -15.91
N ILE A 404 -13.69 -13.09 -14.68
CA ILE A 404 -14.00 -14.11 -13.66
C ILE A 404 -14.54 -13.41 -12.41
N ASP A 405 -15.58 -13.97 -11.81
CA ASP A 405 -15.95 -13.69 -10.43
C ASP A 405 -15.36 -14.82 -9.55
N PRO A 406 -14.46 -14.52 -8.60
CA PRO A 406 -13.74 -15.52 -7.82
C PRO A 406 -14.66 -16.37 -6.92
N GLU A 407 -15.90 -15.94 -6.70
CA GLU A 407 -16.85 -16.61 -5.84
C GLU A 407 -17.67 -17.69 -6.59
N THR A 408 -17.49 -17.84 -7.90
CA THR A 408 -18.23 -18.81 -8.74
C THR A 408 -17.37 -19.42 -9.85
N ALA A 409 -17.68 -20.66 -10.24
CA ALA A 409 -17.09 -21.30 -11.42
C ALA A 409 -17.84 -20.96 -12.71
N SER A 410 -19.13 -20.60 -12.62
CA SER A 410 -19.96 -20.25 -13.78
C SER A 410 -19.53 -18.93 -14.40
N SER A 411 -19.65 -18.81 -15.73
CA SER A 411 -19.43 -17.55 -16.45
C SER A 411 -20.29 -16.42 -15.91
N ILE A 412 -19.74 -15.21 -15.89
CA ILE A 412 -20.47 -13.99 -15.53
C ILE A 412 -20.84 -13.16 -16.77
N GLY A 413 -21.61 -12.09 -16.56
CA GLY A 413 -21.80 -11.08 -17.60
C GLY A 413 -20.74 -9.98 -17.53
N VAL A 414 -20.48 -9.34 -18.65
CA VAL A 414 -19.70 -8.10 -18.75
C VAL A 414 -20.54 -7.00 -19.37
N ARG A 415 -20.43 -5.78 -18.84
CA ARG A 415 -21.06 -4.58 -19.41
C ARG A 415 -19.99 -3.73 -20.08
N VAL A 416 -20.25 -3.32 -21.31
CA VAL A 416 -19.38 -2.44 -22.10
C VAL A 416 -19.90 -1.01 -22.00
N TYR A 417 -18.98 -0.07 -21.77
CA TYR A 417 -19.25 1.35 -21.67
C TYR A 417 -18.41 2.12 -22.69
N VAL A 418 -19.02 3.11 -23.33
CA VAL A 418 -18.37 4.07 -24.23
C VAL A 418 -18.57 5.45 -23.62
N ASP A 419 -17.46 6.15 -23.34
CA ASP A 419 -17.46 7.49 -22.70
C ASP A 419 -18.30 7.53 -21.41
N GLY A 420 -18.22 6.46 -20.62
CA GLY A 420 -18.96 6.29 -19.36
C GLY A 420 -20.43 5.90 -19.53
N LYS A 421 -20.96 5.85 -20.76
CA LYS A 421 -22.35 5.42 -21.04
C LYS A 421 -22.42 3.93 -21.30
N TYR A 422 -23.39 3.26 -20.69
CA TYR A 422 -23.64 1.84 -20.93
C TYR A 422 -24.10 1.61 -22.38
N VAL A 423 -23.49 0.63 -23.05
CA VAL A 423 -23.82 0.29 -24.45
C VAL A 423 -24.47 -1.09 -24.55
N THR A 424 -23.82 -2.11 -24.00
CA THR A 424 -24.31 -3.49 -24.11
C THR A 424 -23.82 -4.37 -22.97
N ARG A 425 -24.47 -5.51 -22.78
CA ARG A 425 -24.07 -6.57 -21.85
C ARG A 425 -23.98 -7.89 -22.60
N VAL A 426 -22.86 -8.60 -22.44
CA VAL A 426 -22.65 -9.93 -23.04
C VAL A 426 -22.20 -10.93 -21.97
N ALA A 427 -22.43 -12.21 -22.20
CA ALA A 427 -21.89 -13.27 -21.34
C ALA A 427 -20.40 -13.45 -21.64
N ALA A 428 -19.60 -13.62 -20.59
CA ALA A 428 -18.20 -14.02 -20.70
C ALA A 428 -18.12 -15.55 -20.71
N ASN A 429 -18.69 -16.21 -21.72
CA ASN A 429 -18.82 -17.67 -21.79
C ASN A 429 -17.98 -18.30 -22.92
N GLN A 430 -17.18 -17.53 -23.63
CA GLN A 430 -16.30 -18.04 -24.68
C GLN A 430 -15.10 -18.78 -24.07
N ALA A 431 -14.68 -19.85 -24.72
CA ALA A 431 -13.57 -20.68 -24.24
C ALA A 431 -12.21 -19.95 -24.35
N ARG A 432 -11.44 -19.96 -23.26
CA ARG A 432 -10.10 -19.39 -23.13
C ARG A 432 -9.19 -20.37 -22.39
N SER A 433 -8.38 -21.12 -23.14
CA SER A 433 -7.48 -22.13 -22.57
C SER A 433 -6.37 -21.53 -21.71
N ASP A 434 -5.90 -20.34 -22.06
CA ASP A 434 -4.94 -19.56 -21.29
C ASP A 434 -5.52 -19.14 -19.93
N VAL A 435 -6.79 -18.73 -19.91
CA VAL A 435 -7.50 -18.40 -18.66
C VAL A 435 -7.72 -19.65 -17.81
N ALA A 436 -8.10 -20.77 -18.40
CA ALA A 436 -8.23 -22.04 -17.67
C ALA A 436 -6.91 -22.51 -17.05
N ALA A 437 -5.79 -22.34 -17.76
CA ALA A 437 -4.47 -22.70 -17.26
C ALA A 437 -4.06 -21.84 -16.06
N ALA A 438 -4.37 -20.54 -16.08
CA ALA A 438 -4.08 -19.62 -14.97
C ALA A 438 -5.07 -19.75 -13.80
N TYR A 439 -6.34 -20.07 -14.08
CA TYR A 439 -7.42 -20.17 -13.10
C TYR A 439 -8.17 -21.52 -13.22
N PRO A 440 -7.55 -22.65 -12.84
CA PRO A 440 -8.13 -23.98 -13.06
C PRO A 440 -9.49 -24.20 -12.39
N LYS A 441 -9.73 -23.56 -11.24
CA LYS A 441 -11.00 -23.66 -10.51
C LYS A 441 -12.17 -23.00 -11.25
N SER A 442 -11.91 -22.03 -12.10
CA SER A 442 -12.93 -21.30 -12.88
C SER A 442 -13.18 -21.97 -14.23
N GLY A 443 -12.17 -22.62 -14.82
CA GLY A 443 -12.28 -23.26 -16.13
C GLY A 443 -12.14 -22.29 -17.32
N ALA A 444 -12.47 -22.76 -18.53
CA ALA A 444 -12.20 -22.01 -19.77
C ALA A 444 -13.29 -21.03 -20.19
N ALA A 445 -14.54 -21.20 -19.74
CA ALA A 445 -15.70 -20.46 -20.23
C ALA A 445 -15.82 -19.07 -19.58
N HIS A 446 -14.81 -18.22 -19.76
CA HIS A 446 -14.72 -16.89 -19.14
C HIS A 446 -14.31 -15.77 -20.11
N GLY A 447 -14.20 -16.08 -21.41
CA GLY A 447 -13.92 -15.10 -22.47
C GLY A 447 -15.16 -14.37 -22.94
N TYR A 448 -15.01 -13.11 -23.36
CA TYR A 448 -16.06 -12.33 -24.02
C TYR A 448 -15.53 -11.71 -25.31
N ALA A 449 -16.40 -11.59 -26.31
CA ALA A 449 -16.18 -10.77 -27.49
C ALA A 449 -17.51 -10.21 -28.00
N THR A 450 -17.53 -8.95 -28.41
CA THR A 450 -18.72 -8.31 -28.99
C THR A 450 -18.34 -7.20 -29.94
N THR A 451 -19.19 -6.97 -30.94
CA THR A 451 -19.10 -5.86 -31.89
C THR A 451 -20.36 -5.01 -31.79
N PHE A 452 -20.23 -3.69 -31.81
CA PHE A 452 -21.34 -2.75 -31.74
C PHE A 452 -21.03 -1.47 -32.52
N ALA A 453 -22.07 -0.75 -32.94
CA ALA A 453 -21.91 0.53 -33.65
C ALA A 453 -21.40 1.63 -32.71
N ALA A 454 -20.60 2.54 -33.24
CA ALA A 454 -20.14 3.74 -32.56
C ALA A 454 -20.16 4.93 -33.52
N THR A 455 -20.32 6.13 -32.95
CA THR A 455 -20.22 7.36 -33.72
C THR A 455 -18.78 7.62 -34.15
N ALA A 456 -18.59 8.46 -35.16
CA ALA A 456 -17.26 8.95 -35.53
C ALA A 456 -16.68 9.80 -34.39
N GLY A 457 -15.36 9.68 -34.17
CA GLY A 457 -14.65 10.45 -33.16
C GLY A 457 -13.83 9.61 -32.19
N SER A 458 -13.24 10.29 -31.20
CA SER A 458 -12.42 9.66 -30.16
C SER A 458 -13.30 9.19 -29.01
N HIS A 459 -13.15 7.92 -28.63
CA HIS A 459 -13.96 7.26 -27.63
C HIS A 459 -13.11 6.52 -26.60
N GLN A 460 -13.55 6.55 -25.34
CA GLN A 460 -12.99 5.73 -24.25
C GLN A 460 -13.87 4.51 -23.97
N ILE A 461 -13.28 3.33 -24.11
CA ILE A 461 -13.98 2.05 -23.98
C ILE A 461 -13.57 1.38 -22.70
N CYS A 462 -14.55 1.11 -21.83
CA CYS A 462 -14.34 0.43 -20.55
C CYS A 462 -15.25 -0.80 -20.46
N VAL A 463 -14.78 -1.85 -19.79
CA VAL A 463 -15.58 -3.05 -19.54
C VAL A 463 -15.67 -3.29 -18.04
N ARG A 464 -16.87 -3.58 -17.52
CA ARG A 464 -17.08 -3.95 -16.12
C ARG A 464 -17.63 -5.37 -16.03
N GLY A 465 -16.99 -6.23 -15.23
CA GLY A 465 -17.53 -7.52 -14.84
C GLY A 465 -18.72 -7.32 -13.90
N VAL A 466 -19.79 -8.07 -14.14
CA VAL A 466 -21.00 -8.06 -13.32
C VAL A 466 -20.85 -9.10 -12.22
N ASN A 467 -20.82 -8.63 -10.98
CA ASN A 467 -20.70 -9.45 -9.79
C ASN A 467 -21.98 -10.27 -9.56
N VAL A 468 -21.83 -11.49 -9.07
CA VAL A 468 -22.97 -12.38 -8.80
C VAL A 468 -23.11 -12.81 -7.35
N LYS A 469 -22.15 -12.44 -6.47
CA LYS A 469 -22.15 -12.80 -5.04
C LYS A 469 -21.79 -11.61 -4.13
N ALA A 470 -20.93 -11.77 -3.12
CA ALA A 470 -20.73 -10.79 -2.04
C ALA A 470 -19.89 -9.57 -2.47
N GLY A 471 -19.11 -9.70 -3.55
CA GLY A 471 -18.35 -8.61 -4.16
C GLY A 471 -19.21 -7.50 -4.77
N SER A 472 -18.60 -6.71 -5.65
CA SER A 472 -19.26 -5.62 -6.37
C SER A 472 -18.86 -5.60 -7.84
N ASP A 473 -19.71 -5.06 -8.71
CA ASP A 473 -19.34 -4.86 -10.11
C ASP A 473 -18.04 -4.08 -10.21
N LYS A 474 -17.09 -4.54 -11.02
CA LYS A 474 -15.73 -4.00 -11.08
C LYS A 474 -15.22 -3.89 -12.51
N GLN A 475 -14.43 -2.86 -12.79
CA GLN A 475 -13.82 -2.70 -14.11
C GLN A 475 -12.79 -3.82 -14.34
N VAL A 476 -12.85 -4.47 -15.50
CA VAL A 476 -11.91 -5.51 -15.91
C VAL A 476 -10.89 -4.91 -16.88
N GLY A 477 -9.62 -4.90 -16.47
CA GLY A 477 -8.55 -4.22 -17.19
C GLY A 477 -8.64 -2.68 -17.20
N SER A 478 -7.73 -2.05 -17.95
CA SER A 478 -7.74 -0.62 -18.21
C SER A 478 -8.65 -0.28 -19.38
N CYS A 479 -9.28 0.89 -19.33
CA CYS A 479 -10.03 1.40 -20.48
C CYS A 479 -9.08 1.69 -21.66
N LYS A 480 -9.55 1.48 -22.89
CA LYS A 480 -8.79 1.77 -24.12
C LYS A 480 -9.40 2.99 -24.81
N ARG A 481 -8.56 3.89 -25.32
CA ARG A 481 -8.99 5.05 -26.13
C ARG A 481 -8.64 4.79 -27.59
N LEU A 482 -9.59 5.05 -28.48
CA LEU A 482 -9.48 4.79 -29.91
C LEU A 482 -10.32 5.79 -30.70
N THR A 483 -9.98 5.98 -31.97
CA THR A 483 -10.69 6.89 -32.87
C THR A 483 -11.46 6.08 -33.91
N VAL A 484 -12.76 6.33 -34.01
CA VAL A 484 -13.66 5.74 -35.01
C VAL A 484 -13.71 6.66 -36.22
N ALA A 485 -13.37 6.12 -37.39
CA ALA A 485 -13.60 6.81 -38.66
C ALA A 485 -15.09 6.78 -39.00
N GLY A 486 -15.66 7.94 -39.35
CA GLY A 486 -17.02 8.05 -39.85
C GLY A 486 -17.12 7.77 -41.35
N SER A 487 -18.33 7.69 -41.86
CA SER A 487 -18.61 7.51 -43.29
C SER A 487 -18.22 8.70 -44.17
N ASN A 488 -17.85 9.84 -43.59
CA ASN A 488 -17.27 10.96 -44.34
C ASN A 488 -15.73 10.91 -44.24
N PRO A 489 -15.00 11.21 -45.33
CA PRO A 489 -13.55 11.28 -45.30
C PRO A 489 -13.00 12.22 -44.24
N VAL A 490 -11.90 11.82 -43.64
CA VAL A 490 -11.09 12.66 -42.74
C VAL A 490 -9.66 12.71 -43.24
N GLY A 491 -9.00 13.85 -43.06
CA GLY A 491 -7.63 14.04 -43.54
C GLY A 491 -6.99 15.31 -43.02
N ALA A 492 -5.72 15.51 -43.36
CA ALA A 492 -5.02 16.75 -43.09
C ALA A 492 -3.95 17.04 -44.14
N ILE A 493 -3.77 18.32 -44.47
CA ILE A 493 -2.60 18.82 -45.19
C ILE A 493 -1.45 18.91 -44.19
N THR A 494 -0.39 18.14 -44.40
CA THR A 494 0.75 18.08 -43.48
C THR A 494 1.89 19.01 -43.88
N ALA A 495 2.07 19.26 -45.18
CA ALA A 495 3.07 20.19 -45.67
C ALA A 495 2.66 20.75 -47.03
N ILE A 496 3.00 22.01 -47.27
CA ILE A 496 3.05 22.61 -48.59
C ILE A 496 4.43 23.26 -48.72
N ALA A 497 5.21 22.82 -49.68
CA ALA A 497 6.54 23.37 -49.98
C ALA A 497 6.52 24.01 -51.36
N THR A 498 7.16 25.16 -51.50
CA THR A 498 7.30 25.86 -52.78
C THR A 498 8.76 25.88 -53.21
N THR A 499 9.00 25.79 -54.51
CA THR A 499 10.26 26.15 -55.16
C THR A 499 10.05 27.42 -55.98
N SER A 500 11.02 27.85 -56.77
CA SER A 500 10.88 28.94 -57.73
C SER A 500 9.87 28.68 -58.87
N SER A 501 9.46 27.42 -59.07
CA SER A 501 8.65 27.00 -60.23
C SER A 501 7.62 25.91 -59.92
N SER A 502 7.46 25.51 -58.66
CA SER A 502 6.56 24.41 -58.29
C SER A 502 6.01 24.49 -56.88
N ILE A 503 4.88 23.82 -56.67
CA ILE A 503 4.24 23.61 -55.37
C ILE A 503 4.15 22.11 -55.13
N ARG A 504 4.72 21.64 -54.02
CA ARG A 504 4.57 20.28 -53.50
C ARG A 504 3.59 20.25 -52.34
N VAL A 505 2.56 19.42 -52.44
CA VAL A 505 1.53 19.25 -51.40
C VAL A 505 1.61 17.84 -50.85
N GLN A 506 1.58 17.73 -49.51
CA GLN A 506 1.62 16.46 -48.80
C GLN A 506 0.57 16.43 -47.70
N GLY A 507 -0.01 15.26 -47.46
CA GLY A 507 -0.98 15.05 -46.40
C GLY A 507 -1.40 13.60 -46.28
N TRP A 508 -2.57 13.38 -45.70
CA TRP A 508 -3.20 12.07 -45.63
C TRP A 508 -4.72 12.21 -45.66
N ALA A 509 -5.41 11.16 -46.11
CA ALA A 509 -6.86 11.08 -46.07
C ALA A 509 -7.32 9.61 -45.99
N ILE A 510 -8.38 9.36 -45.22
CA ILE A 510 -9.06 8.06 -45.13
C ILE A 510 -10.57 8.27 -45.24
N ASP A 511 -11.29 7.20 -45.57
CA ASP A 511 -12.74 7.12 -45.49
C ASP A 511 -13.11 5.93 -44.58
N GLY A 512 -14.02 6.14 -43.62
CA GLY A 512 -14.43 5.11 -42.67
C GLY A 512 -15.16 3.92 -43.31
N ASP A 513 -15.65 4.09 -44.54
CA ASP A 513 -16.40 3.07 -45.27
C ASP A 513 -15.50 2.23 -46.19
N ARG A 514 -14.19 2.51 -46.28
CA ARG A 514 -13.25 1.79 -47.14
C ARG A 514 -11.85 1.68 -46.51
N LEU A 515 -11.33 0.46 -46.41
CA LEU A 515 -9.97 0.22 -45.91
C LEU A 515 -8.88 0.55 -46.94
N ASP A 516 -9.18 0.48 -48.23
CA ASP A 516 -8.24 0.84 -49.29
C ASP A 516 -8.05 2.37 -49.39
N PRO A 517 -6.90 2.84 -49.92
CA PRO A 517 -6.66 4.26 -50.20
C PRO A 517 -7.78 4.92 -51.02
N ILE A 518 -8.07 6.20 -50.73
CA ILE A 518 -9.04 7.02 -51.47
C ILE A 518 -8.35 8.04 -52.38
N ALA A 519 -9.10 8.54 -53.37
CA ALA A 519 -8.64 9.62 -54.22
C ALA A 519 -8.71 10.97 -53.48
N VAL A 520 -7.77 11.86 -53.80
CA VAL A 520 -7.69 13.22 -53.28
C VAL A 520 -7.52 14.18 -54.44
N TRP A 521 -8.27 15.28 -54.41
CA TRP A 521 -8.15 16.38 -55.35
C TRP A 521 -7.35 17.51 -54.72
N VAL A 522 -6.21 17.83 -55.33
CA VAL A 522 -5.43 19.03 -55.01
C VAL A 522 -5.78 20.10 -56.03
N SER A 523 -6.33 21.22 -55.58
CA SER A 523 -6.69 22.36 -56.41
C SER A 523 -5.69 23.49 -56.21
N ILE A 524 -5.07 23.98 -57.29
CA ILE A 524 -4.19 25.16 -57.29
C ILE A 524 -4.88 26.22 -58.14
N ASP A 525 -5.28 27.35 -57.53
CA ASP A 525 -6.03 28.44 -58.17
C ASP A 525 -7.26 27.95 -58.97
N GLY A 526 -7.99 26.99 -58.40
CA GLY A 526 -9.17 26.38 -59.01
C GLY A 526 -8.88 25.24 -60.00
N GLN A 527 -7.63 25.01 -60.42
CA GLN A 527 -7.26 23.87 -61.26
C GLN A 527 -7.07 22.61 -60.44
N ARG A 528 -7.87 21.56 -60.71
CA ARG A 528 -7.88 20.31 -59.95
C ARG A 528 -6.92 19.26 -60.51
N HIS A 529 -6.17 18.64 -59.62
CA HIS A 529 -5.28 17.51 -59.89
C HIS A 529 -5.64 16.32 -59.00
N GLY A 530 -5.91 15.16 -59.60
CA GLY A 530 -6.27 13.94 -58.88
C GLY A 530 -5.04 13.11 -58.54
N ILE A 531 -4.92 12.70 -57.28
CA ILE A 531 -3.90 11.75 -56.80
C ILE A 531 -4.53 10.72 -55.86
N MET A 532 -3.86 9.59 -55.65
CA MET A 532 -4.26 8.62 -54.63
C MET A 532 -3.55 8.92 -53.30
N ALA A 533 -4.26 8.70 -52.20
CA ALA A 533 -3.69 8.70 -50.86
C ALA A 533 -3.02 7.35 -50.55
N ASP A 534 -2.12 6.87 -51.39
CA ASP A 534 -1.52 5.53 -51.31
C ASP A 534 -0.11 5.49 -50.67
N ARG A 535 0.38 6.63 -50.19
CA ARG A 535 1.73 6.76 -49.63
C ARG A 535 1.75 6.36 -48.16
N ALA A 536 2.88 5.83 -47.72
CA ALA A 536 3.07 5.44 -46.32
C ALA A 536 2.97 6.64 -45.38
N ARG A 537 2.14 6.52 -44.34
CA ARG A 537 1.93 7.49 -43.27
C ARG A 537 1.68 6.78 -41.95
N GLN A 538 2.76 6.53 -41.21
CA GLN A 538 2.70 5.76 -39.96
C GLN A 538 1.73 6.35 -38.91
N SER A 539 1.56 7.67 -38.88
CA SER A 539 0.61 8.32 -37.97
C SER A 539 -0.84 7.91 -38.20
N VAL A 540 -1.21 7.50 -39.42
CA VAL A 540 -2.54 6.97 -39.72
C VAL A 540 -2.69 5.58 -39.13
N ALA A 541 -1.70 4.69 -39.32
CA ALA A 541 -1.70 3.35 -38.73
C ALA A 541 -1.76 3.38 -37.19
N THR A 542 -1.19 4.41 -36.56
CA THR A 542 -1.28 4.58 -35.10
C THR A 542 -2.68 5.03 -34.65
N THR A 543 -3.32 5.96 -35.38
CA THR A 543 -4.64 6.51 -34.99
C THR A 543 -5.81 5.64 -35.45
N TYR A 544 -5.68 5.01 -36.61
CA TYR A 544 -6.66 4.16 -37.28
C TYR A 544 -6.03 2.81 -37.66
N PRO A 545 -5.74 1.93 -36.70
CA PRO A 545 -4.96 0.71 -36.95
C PRO A 545 -5.53 -0.23 -38.02
N ALA A 546 -6.85 -0.29 -38.16
CA ALA A 546 -7.50 -1.13 -39.18
C ALA A 546 -7.22 -0.67 -40.63
N TRP A 547 -6.88 0.61 -40.85
CA TRP A 547 -6.55 1.19 -42.15
C TRP A 547 -5.06 1.04 -42.50
N GLY A 548 -4.19 0.87 -41.52
CA GLY A 548 -2.75 0.77 -41.75
C GLY A 548 -2.13 2.08 -42.26
N ALA A 549 -0.94 1.98 -42.86
CA ALA A 549 -0.12 3.16 -43.17
C ALA A 549 -0.36 3.73 -44.59
N SER A 550 -1.03 3.02 -45.49
CA SER A 550 -1.11 3.39 -46.92
C SER A 550 -2.18 4.46 -47.20
N HIS A 551 -2.11 5.60 -46.50
CA HIS A 551 -3.15 6.64 -46.53
C HIS A 551 -2.62 8.07 -46.65
N GLY A 552 -1.33 8.23 -46.95
CA GLY A 552 -0.68 9.50 -47.24
C GLY A 552 -0.81 9.89 -48.71
N PHE A 553 -0.78 11.18 -49.02
CA PHE A 553 -0.67 11.69 -50.40
C PHE A 553 0.51 12.65 -50.53
N SER A 554 1.11 12.69 -51.71
CA SER A 554 2.17 13.65 -52.07
C SER A 554 2.15 13.88 -53.58
N GLY A 555 2.12 15.14 -54.00
CA GLY A 555 2.26 15.51 -55.42
C GLY A 555 3.00 16.84 -55.56
N THR A 556 3.60 17.07 -56.74
CA THR A 556 4.30 18.31 -57.09
C THR A 556 3.78 18.79 -58.43
N TRP A 557 3.40 20.07 -58.51
CA TRP A 557 2.88 20.69 -59.73
C TRP A 557 3.64 21.96 -60.04
N LYS A 558 3.80 22.27 -61.32
CA LYS A 558 4.40 23.54 -61.75
C LYS A 558 3.47 24.69 -61.36
N ALA A 559 4.06 25.80 -60.93
CA ALA A 559 3.35 27.02 -60.56
C ALA A 559 4.21 28.23 -60.94
N SER A 560 3.55 29.30 -61.40
CA SER A 560 4.21 30.56 -61.71
C SER A 560 4.69 31.28 -60.44
N ILE A 561 5.54 32.30 -60.58
CA ILE A 561 5.87 33.18 -59.45
C ILE A 561 4.61 33.95 -59.03
N GLY A 562 4.33 34.00 -57.73
CA GLY A 562 3.15 34.67 -57.19
C GLY A 562 2.52 33.97 -56.01
N LYS A 563 1.38 34.50 -55.55
CA LYS A 563 0.55 33.87 -54.53
C LYS A 563 -0.40 32.87 -55.19
N HIS A 564 -0.49 31.69 -54.62
CA HIS A 564 -1.34 30.59 -55.09
C HIS A 564 -2.22 30.09 -53.95
N GLU A 565 -3.50 29.87 -54.22
CA GLU A 565 -4.40 29.17 -53.30
C GLU A 565 -4.37 27.66 -53.57
N VAL A 566 -4.05 26.90 -52.54
CA VAL A 566 -3.98 25.44 -52.58
C VAL A 566 -5.06 24.85 -51.68
N CYS A 567 -6.06 24.21 -52.28
CA CYS A 567 -7.12 23.49 -51.59
C CYS A 567 -6.98 21.98 -51.77
N VAL A 568 -7.29 21.21 -50.75
CA VAL A 568 -7.33 19.74 -50.82
C VAL A 568 -8.72 19.25 -50.48
N THR A 569 -9.27 18.35 -51.30
CA THR A 569 -10.56 17.71 -51.09
C THR A 569 -10.39 16.19 -51.16
N ALA A 570 -10.82 15.47 -50.13
CA ALA A 570 -10.82 14.02 -50.08
C ALA A 570 -12.12 13.47 -50.67
N ARG A 571 -12.01 12.47 -51.56
CA ARG A 571 -13.16 11.88 -52.22
C ARG A 571 -13.88 10.89 -51.30
N ASN A 572 -15.19 11.05 -51.17
CA ASN A 572 -16.02 10.14 -50.39
C ASN A 572 -16.26 8.83 -51.15
N VAL A 573 -16.19 7.72 -50.44
CA VAL A 573 -16.48 6.39 -50.97
C VAL A 573 -17.36 5.65 -49.97
N GLY A 574 -18.66 5.61 -50.21
CA GLY A 574 -19.60 4.88 -49.35
C GLY A 574 -20.82 5.73 -48.99
N ALA A 575 -21.27 5.58 -47.75
CA ALA A 575 -22.52 6.13 -47.23
C ALA A 575 -22.42 7.59 -46.78
N GLY A 576 -21.23 8.20 -46.83
CA GLY A 576 -21.04 9.61 -46.48
C GLY A 576 -21.79 10.59 -47.39
N THR A 577 -21.85 11.84 -46.94
CA THR A 577 -22.62 12.94 -47.55
C THR A 577 -21.97 13.55 -48.78
N GLY A 578 -20.76 13.11 -49.15
CA GLY A 578 -20.02 13.59 -50.31
C GLY A 578 -18.57 13.95 -50.00
N ASP A 579 -17.84 14.40 -51.03
CA ASP A 579 -16.43 14.79 -50.94
C ASP A 579 -16.21 15.86 -49.85
N VAL A 580 -15.14 15.72 -49.06
CA VAL A 580 -14.85 16.57 -47.90
C VAL A 580 -13.63 17.45 -48.15
N SER A 581 -13.77 18.76 -47.92
CA SER A 581 -12.62 19.67 -47.93
C SER A 581 -11.70 19.36 -46.75
N VAL A 582 -10.46 18.99 -47.04
CA VAL A 582 -9.39 18.77 -46.06
C VAL A 582 -8.80 20.11 -45.59
N GLY A 583 -8.86 21.13 -46.44
CA GLY A 583 -8.47 22.50 -46.12
C GLY A 583 -7.88 23.27 -47.30
N CYS A 584 -7.75 24.58 -47.13
CA CYS A 584 -7.13 25.49 -48.10
C CYS A 584 -6.02 26.32 -47.44
N LYS A 585 -4.95 26.60 -48.18
CA LYS A 585 -3.86 27.49 -47.77
C LYS A 585 -3.34 28.30 -48.94
N THR A 586 -3.03 29.57 -48.71
CA THR A 586 -2.29 30.40 -49.66
C THR A 586 -0.79 30.24 -49.45
N VAL A 587 -0.05 29.99 -50.53
CA VAL A 587 1.42 29.92 -50.54
C VAL A 587 2.00 30.89 -51.57
N ALA A 588 3.27 31.26 -51.41
CA ALA A 588 3.99 32.09 -52.38
C ALA A 588 5.09 31.28 -53.05
N VAL A 589 5.08 31.29 -54.38
CA VAL A 589 6.18 30.84 -55.23
C VAL A 589 7.01 32.08 -55.52
N THR A 590 8.29 32.04 -55.15
CA THR A 590 9.22 33.17 -55.28
C THR A 590 10.47 32.72 -56.02
N ASN A 591 11.01 33.61 -56.85
CA ASN A 591 12.35 33.48 -57.41
C ASN A 591 13.14 34.72 -57.00
N ALA A 592 14.17 34.56 -56.18
CA ALA A 592 15.01 35.64 -55.69
C ALA A 592 16.05 36.01 -56.75
N ARG A 593 16.33 37.31 -56.91
CA ARG A 593 17.40 37.74 -57.81
C ARG A 593 18.75 37.21 -57.28
N PRO A 594 19.66 36.80 -58.17
CA PRO A 594 21.03 36.51 -57.77
C PRO A 594 21.69 37.70 -57.08
N ILE A 595 22.62 37.40 -56.18
CA ILE A 595 23.43 38.38 -55.48
C ILE A 595 24.90 38.19 -55.83
N GLY A 596 25.71 39.22 -55.64
CA GLY A 596 27.14 39.13 -55.90
C GLY A 596 27.81 40.49 -55.92
N SER A 597 29.08 40.50 -56.32
CA SER A 597 29.89 41.71 -56.36
C SER A 597 30.94 41.64 -57.47
N LEU A 598 31.15 42.77 -58.13
CA LEU A 598 32.31 43.05 -58.97
C LEU A 598 33.46 43.59 -58.10
N ASP A 599 34.30 42.70 -57.59
CA ASP A 599 35.30 43.06 -56.57
C ASP A 599 36.49 43.82 -57.14
N ALA A 600 36.98 43.42 -58.32
CA ALA A 600 38.14 44.07 -58.93
C ALA A 600 38.07 44.10 -60.46
N VAL A 601 38.44 45.26 -61.01
CA VAL A 601 38.60 45.49 -62.45
C VAL A 601 39.94 46.19 -62.66
N LYS A 602 40.86 45.52 -63.37
CA LYS A 602 42.22 46.03 -63.60
C LYS A 602 42.59 45.97 -65.08
N GLY A 603 43.01 47.09 -65.63
CA GLY A 603 43.61 47.14 -66.96
C GLY A 603 44.99 46.48 -66.93
N VAL A 604 45.20 45.50 -67.81
CA VAL A 604 46.46 44.77 -67.95
C VAL A 604 46.90 44.80 -69.41
N SER A 605 48.15 44.46 -69.70
CA SER A 605 48.61 44.40 -71.09
C SER A 605 47.75 43.41 -71.88
N GLY A 606 47.18 43.88 -72.99
CA GLY A 606 46.30 43.09 -73.86
C GLY A 606 44.91 42.76 -73.28
N GLY A 607 44.43 43.44 -72.24
CA GLY A 607 43.03 43.30 -71.81
C GLY A 607 42.66 43.80 -70.42
N VAL A 608 41.46 43.44 -69.96
CA VAL A 608 40.96 43.75 -68.61
C VAL A 608 40.87 42.47 -67.80
N GLN A 609 41.53 42.44 -66.64
CA GLN A 609 41.37 41.38 -65.64
C GLN A 609 40.22 41.74 -64.70
N VAL A 610 39.26 40.84 -64.57
CA VAL A 610 38.09 41.00 -63.70
C VAL A 610 38.05 39.87 -62.68
N SER A 611 37.59 40.16 -61.47
CA SER A 611 37.20 39.16 -60.47
C SER A 611 36.04 39.63 -59.62
N GLY A 612 35.29 38.66 -59.09
CA GLY A 612 34.15 38.90 -58.23
C GLY A 612 33.58 37.60 -57.69
N TRP A 613 32.33 37.65 -57.24
CA TRP A 613 31.55 36.48 -56.87
C TRP A 613 30.07 36.67 -57.24
N ALA A 614 29.35 35.56 -57.39
CA ALA A 614 27.92 35.53 -57.67
C ALA A 614 27.28 34.28 -57.06
N LEU A 615 26.08 34.43 -56.51
CA LEU A 615 25.31 33.38 -55.84
C LEU A 615 23.82 33.56 -56.16
N ASP A 616 23.14 32.48 -56.48
CA ASP A 616 21.68 32.42 -56.55
C ASP A 616 21.13 31.84 -55.24
N GLN A 617 20.24 32.58 -54.58
CA GLN A 617 19.71 32.21 -53.27
C GLN A 617 18.70 31.07 -53.35
N ASP A 618 18.10 30.81 -54.53
CA ASP A 618 17.16 29.72 -54.76
C ASP A 618 17.90 28.38 -54.95
N THR A 619 19.16 28.42 -55.39
CA THR A 619 20.03 27.24 -55.51
C THR A 619 21.42 27.51 -54.92
N PRO A 620 21.55 27.72 -53.61
CA PRO A 620 22.78 28.22 -53.02
C PRO A 620 23.98 27.29 -53.25
N ALA A 621 23.75 25.98 -53.33
CA ALA A 621 24.81 24.98 -53.57
C ALA A 621 25.30 24.91 -55.02
N VAL A 622 24.74 25.69 -55.95
CA VAL A 622 25.06 25.65 -57.39
C VAL A 622 25.78 26.92 -57.80
N SER A 623 27.00 26.79 -58.35
CA SER A 623 27.72 27.92 -58.95
C SER A 623 27.00 28.40 -60.21
N ILE A 624 26.71 29.70 -60.28
CA ILE A 624 25.96 30.28 -61.40
C ILE A 624 26.86 30.93 -62.46
N PRO A 625 26.37 31.10 -63.70
CA PRO A 625 27.07 31.87 -64.72
C PRO A 625 27.10 33.37 -64.38
N VAL A 626 28.17 34.03 -64.81
CA VAL A 626 28.37 35.48 -64.76
C VAL A 626 28.76 35.95 -66.15
N ASP A 627 28.01 36.91 -66.68
CA ASP A 627 28.35 37.59 -67.92
C ASP A 627 29.14 38.86 -67.61
N VAL A 628 30.38 38.92 -68.10
CA VAL A 628 31.24 40.10 -67.97
C VAL A 628 31.41 40.74 -69.33
N TYR A 629 31.07 42.04 -69.42
CA TYR A 629 31.18 42.84 -70.63
C TYR A 629 32.31 43.86 -70.47
N VAL A 630 33.14 43.98 -71.50
CA VAL A 630 34.05 45.11 -71.71
C VAL A 630 33.56 45.85 -72.96
N ASP A 631 33.09 47.07 -72.78
CA ASP A 631 32.28 47.82 -73.74
C ASP A 631 31.11 46.99 -74.26
N SER A 632 31.11 46.63 -75.55
CA SER A 632 30.09 45.80 -76.18
C SER A 632 30.45 44.31 -76.29
N VAL A 633 31.65 43.91 -75.84
CA VAL A 633 32.13 42.52 -75.95
C VAL A 633 31.92 41.79 -74.63
N GLY A 634 31.03 40.79 -74.64
CA GLY A 634 30.70 39.95 -73.48
C GLY A 634 31.38 38.59 -73.47
N LYS A 635 31.72 38.09 -72.28
CA LYS A 635 32.13 36.70 -72.05
C LYS A 635 31.45 36.14 -70.80
N ARG A 636 30.87 34.95 -70.93
CA ARG A 636 30.30 34.17 -69.83
C ARG A 636 31.37 33.36 -69.11
N VAL A 637 31.31 33.31 -67.78
CA VAL A 637 32.12 32.44 -66.93
C VAL A 637 31.26 31.87 -65.81
N THR A 638 31.45 30.60 -65.43
CA THR A 638 30.79 30.05 -64.25
C THR A 638 31.60 30.41 -63.00
N ALA A 639 30.94 30.87 -61.95
CA ALA A 639 31.58 31.32 -60.72
C ALA A 639 32.03 30.17 -59.82
N THR A 640 32.97 29.33 -60.28
CA THR A 640 33.40 28.11 -59.57
C THR A 640 34.64 28.29 -58.68
N ARG A 641 35.22 29.49 -58.59
CA ARG A 641 36.42 29.72 -57.77
C ARG A 641 36.07 29.78 -56.29
N ALA A 642 36.96 29.26 -55.44
CA ALA A 642 36.78 29.29 -54.00
C ALA A 642 36.77 30.73 -53.43
N ARG A 643 35.76 31.02 -52.63
CA ARG A 643 35.47 32.24 -51.88
C ARG A 643 34.91 31.85 -50.52
N VAL A 644 35.82 31.51 -49.61
CA VAL A 644 35.50 31.07 -48.24
C VAL A 644 34.70 32.12 -47.48
N ASP A 645 34.95 33.40 -47.76
CA ASP A 645 34.19 34.52 -47.22
C ASP A 645 32.71 34.49 -47.64
N VAL A 646 32.42 34.16 -48.89
CA VAL A 646 31.04 34.03 -49.42
C VAL A 646 30.36 32.78 -48.84
N GLY A 647 31.06 31.63 -48.83
CA GLY A 647 30.55 30.39 -48.23
C GLY A 647 30.25 30.52 -46.74
N SER A 648 31.03 31.35 -46.02
CA SER A 648 30.80 31.66 -44.61
C SER A 648 29.63 32.63 -44.38
N ALA A 649 29.42 33.57 -45.31
CA ALA A 649 28.34 34.57 -45.21
C ALA A 649 26.96 34.03 -45.61
N HIS A 650 26.91 33.01 -46.47
CA HIS A 650 25.66 32.48 -47.02
C HIS A 650 25.52 30.97 -46.74
N ALA A 651 24.67 30.64 -45.76
CA ALA A 651 24.45 29.27 -45.33
C ALA A 651 24.01 28.35 -46.49
N GLY A 652 24.68 27.21 -46.62
CA GLY A 652 24.39 26.20 -47.65
C GLY A 652 24.98 26.51 -49.03
N ALA A 653 25.69 27.63 -49.20
CA ALA A 653 26.28 27.98 -50.50
C ALA A 653 27.53 27.15 -50.84
N GLY A 654 28.37 26.86 -49.84
CA GLY A 654 29.72 26.34 -50.06
C GLY A 654 30.65 27.43 -50.62
N ASP A 655 31.92 27.10 -50.88
CA ASP A 655 32.93 28.11 -51.21
C ASP A 655 33.00 28.44 -52.72
N LEU A 656 32.40 27.63 -53.60
CA LEU A 656 32.62 27.75 -55.04
C LEU A 656 31.67 28.76 -55.70
N HIS A 657 31.87 30.05 -55.40
CA HIS A 657 31.03 31.15 -55.92
C HIS A 657 31.81 32.34 -56.49
N GLY A 658 33.13 32.23 -56.60
CA GLY A 658 34.00 33.26 -57.17
C GLY A 658 34.20 33.12 -58.68
N TYR A 659 34.42 34.23 -59.37
CA TYR A 659 34.85 34.22 -60.77
C TYR A 659 36.09 35.10 -60.97
N SER A 660 36.92 34.74 -61.95
CA SER A 660 38.03 35.58 -62.39
C SER A 660 38.43 35.23 -63.81
N LEU A 661 38.52 36.24 -64.67
CA LEU A 661 38.84 36.08 -66.09
C LEU A 661 39.49 37.35 -66.64
N LYS A 662 40.30 37.17 -67.69
CA LYS A 662 40.80 38.27 -68.53
C LYS A 662 40.00 38.34 -69.83
N LEU A 663 39.49 39.51 -70.16
CA LEU A 663 38.87 39.79 -71.46
C LEU A 663 39.83 40.63 -72.31
N PRO A 664 40.06 40.29 -73.59
CA PRO A 664 40.85 41.11 -74.49
C PRO A 664 40.24 42.50 -74.66
N ALA A 665 41.08 43.53 -74.60
CA ALA A 665 40.71 44.91 -74.85
C ALA A 665 41.95 45.64 -75.41
N LYS A 666 41.73 46.61 -76.29
CA LYS A 666 42.81 47.46 -76.81
C LYS A 666 43.33 48.38 -75.70
N ALA A 667 44.41 49.11 -75.93
CA ALA A 667 44.84 50.18 -75.02
C ALA A 667 43.83 51.34 -75.06
N GLY A 668 43.33 51.77 -73.91
CA GLY A 668 42.31 52.81 -73.83
C GLY A 668 41.42 52.71 -72.60
N SER A 669 40.42 53.59 -72.53
CA SER A 669 39.39 53.58 -71.49
C SER A 669 38.23 52.69 -71.90
N HIS A 670 37.81 51.78 -71.02
CA HIS A 670 36.78 50.77 -71.28
C HIS A 670 35.75 50.69 -70.16
N LYS A 671 34.47 50.56 -70.50
CA LYS A 671 33.41 50.32 -69.52
C LYS A 671 33.27 48.82 -69.26
N VAL A 672 33.26 48.43 -68.00
CA VAL A 672 33.21 47.02 -67.58
C VAL A 672 31.99 46.81 -66.70
N CYS A 673 31.11 45.90 -67.09
CA CYS A 673 29.93 45.52 -66.31
C CYS A 673 29.88 44.01 -66.12
N ALA A 674 29.48 43.55 -64.94
CA ALA A 674 29.26 42.13 -64.66
C ALA A 674 27.81 41.88 -64.24
N TYR A 675 27.22 40.78 -64.72
CA TYR A 675 25.85 40.39 -64.43
C TYR A 675 25.81 38.92 -64.00
N ALA A 676 25.21 38.64 -62.84
CA ALA A 676 24.92 37.28 -62.41
C ALA A 676 23.67 36.76 -63.13
N ILE A 677 23.77 35.53 -63.65
CA ILE A 677 22.70 34.87 -64.38
C ILE A 677 21.90 34.00 -63.42
N ASP A 678 20.59 34.22 -63.39
CA ASP A 678 19.65 33.48 -62.55
C ASP A 678 19.59 32.01 -62.98
N SER A 679 19.68 31.10 -62.02
CA SER A 679 19.72 29.66 -62.26
C SER A 679 18.32 29.06 -62.53
N GLN A 680 17.26 29.82 -62.28
CA GLN A 680 15.86 29.41 -62.39
C GLN A 680 15.09 30.30 -63.40
N ASP A 681 15.80 30.85 -64.39
CA ASP A 681 15.26 31.68 -65.47
C ASP A 681 14.53 32.97 -64.98
N GLY A 682 14.93 33.49 -63.82
CA GLY A 682 14.52 34.78 -63.28
C GLY A 682 15.31 35.98 -63.82
N PRO A 683 15.01 37.20 -63.34
CA PRO A 683 15.70 38.39 -63.77
C PRO A 683 17.15 38.44 -63.26
N ASN A 684 18.11 38.45 -64.18
CA ASN A 684 19.55 38.62 -63.90
C ASN A 684 19.85 39.86 -63.05
N ALA A 685 20.94 39.80 -62.28
CA ALA A 685 21.36 40.86 -61.37
C ALA A 685 22.66 41.54 -61.83
N THR A 686 22.72 42.88 -61.78
CA THR A 686 23.98 43.62 -62.02
C THR A 686 24.87 43.52 -60.79
N LEU A 687 26.09 43.01 -60.97
CA LEU A 687 27.10 42.88 -59.90
C LEU A 687 27.95 44.14 -59.74
N GLY A 688 27.97 44.99 -60.76
CA GLY A 688 28.68 46.27 -60.76
C GLY A 688 29.05 46.72 -62.17
N CYS A 689 29.29 48.02 -62.32
CA CYS A 689 29.78 48.63 -63.55
C CYS A 689 30.82 49.71 -63.22
N THR A 690 31.97 49.69 -63.88
CA THR A 690 33.04 50.69 -63.68
C THR A 690 33.83 50.93 -64.96
N THR A 691 34.62 51.99 -65.01
CA THR A 691 35.52 52.30 -66.13
C THR A 691 36.95 51.97 -65.74
N VAL A 692 37.71 51.37 -66.66
CA VAL A 692 39.11 51.02 -66.46
C VAL A 692 39.95 51.40 -67.67
N THR A 693 41.19 51.86 -67.43
CA THR A 693 42.15 52.14 -68.50
C THR A 693 43.14 51.00 -68.63
N THR A 694 43.29 50.46 -69.84
CA THR A 694 44.28 49.44 -70.19
C THR A 694 45.59 50.11 -70.65
N PRO A 695 46.75 49.64 -70.15
CA PRO A 695 48.04 50.18 -70.56
C PRO A 695 48.33 49.85 -72.03
N LYS A 696 49.18 50.68 -72.66
CA LYS A 696 49.68 50.47 -74.02
C LYS A 696 50.42 49.16 -74.17
#